data_AF-A0A840Y653-F1
#
_entry.id   AF-A0A840Y653-F1
#
_cell.length_a   1.000
_cell.length_b   1.000
_cell.length_c   1.000
_cell.angle_alpha   90.00
_cell.angle_beta   90.00
_cell.angle_gamma   90.00
#
_symmetry.space_group_name_H-M   'P 1'
#
loop_
_entity.id
_entity.type
_entity.pdbx_description
1 polymer ?
#
loop_
_entity_poly.entity_id
_entity_poly.type
_entity_poly.pdbx_seq_one_letter_code
_entity_poly.pdbx_strand_id
1 'polypeptide(L)'
;MRKLEEPREVSDASKQRQEPIFTLSLRLVVFLASIACVYFIWGNEYYTRSSDLALHYGLAEFISASKTWPDRFWPHLEVMSSYPPVTHTLGALIGVFTGTTFTGVNTIALLSVFGIYLCFLRLMQSDRIGEVAASYIVFLVTIYQLHPYNIISGGEIRGYNFYYGQIVSFAMYLMLTTPIFLSELRPLVLAPLMSLLVFAFGWVYPMAVVQLACATLAFFGLQVGQHFVRNRNISLNRIAPLALTSLAFPLLIVGHPTFADMRANAQYEGGIDIALPLHLVQITVLICGLPLCVLALLSIFSRTINHREIVFSAVSLGIFGAALVQILALNFGIGSNYGVSKHIFGVVTVTAAVTSYLLSKSVFGLLRPSLWQPDSGFVRFAPAFVAVVTISIVMHGSSYSQQPFLRAREFLIENLPADGRHQTASVSKNLSPAENFALSLGDMQYNKVASAVVALGDNIVADPQIAANIRSRSPLRYIAFSSRSTPSFTEPCLIAQSENAGLVLARAECTGDKTVYTVGQWITVPDLREDKPFLRDGWSSVESWGVWSDGAEARLSFLLDMPVEGRLRLEMRAHAFLNAQTLRQRVQIAVNGRDVGQWVFDNNANSSERTISFPGSYISGDVLEIDFRFPDAARPSPDERLLGMGVVAFRLLKD
;
A
#
# COMPACT_ATOMS: atom_id res chain seq x y z
N MET A 1 -67.14 -5.43 -52.92
CA MET A 1 -65.73 -5.90 -53.05
C MET A 1 -64.83 -4.70 -53.35
N ARG A 2 -64.14 -4.16 -52.34
CA ARG A 2 -62.99 -3.25 -52.51
C ARG A 2 -61.88 -3.83 -51.64
N LYS A 3 -60.83 -4.36 -52.28
CA LYS A 3 -59.60 -4.80 -51.60
C LYS A 3 -58.83 -3.55 -51.21
N LEU A 4 -58.55 -3.42 -49.92
CA LEU A 4 -57.55 -2.50 -49.37
C LEU A 4 -56.18 -3.11 -49.65
N GLU A 5 -55.32 -2.38 -50.35
CA GLU A 5 -53.91 -2.70 -50.51
C GLU A 5 -53.15 -2.21 -49.27
N GLU A 6 -52.48 -3.14 -48.58
CA GLU A 6 -51.52 -2.87 -47.51
C GLU A 6 -50.25 -2.22 -48.07
N PRO A 7 -49.64 -1.24 -47.37
CA PRO A 7 -48.30 -0.79 -47.71
C PRO A 7 -47.26 -1.81 -47.24
N ARG A 8 -46.47 -2.32 -48.19
CA ARG A 8 -45.28 -3.16 -47.94
C ARG A 8 -44.29 -2.42 -47.03
N GLU A 9 -44.08 -2.94 -45.84
CA GLU A 9 -42.90 -2.63 -45.01
C GLU A 9 -41.63 -3.05 -45.75
N VAL A 10 -40.82 -2.08 -46.15
CA VAL A 10 -39.45 -2.31 -46.61
C VAL A 10 -38.59 -2.54 -45.37
N SER A 11 -38.05 -3.76 -45.24
CA SER A 11 -37.11 -4.14 -44.19
C SER A 11 -35.78 -3.38 -44.35
N ASP A 12 -35.59 -2.27 -43.63
CA ASP A 12 -34.30 -1.55 -43.53
C ASP A 12 -33.38 -2.20 -42.47
N ALA A 13 -33.19 -3.53 -42.56
CA ALA A 13 -32.46 -4.34 -41.57
C ALA A 13 -30.97 -4.53 -41.89
N SER A 14 -30.36 -3.72 -42.76
CA SER A 14 -28.97 -3.92 -43.21
C SER A 14 -28.05 -2.70 -43.17
N LYS A 15 -28.45 -1.59 -42.55
CA LYS A 15 -27.51 -0.49 -42.22
C LYS A 15 -26.72 -0.80 -40.95
N GLN A 16 -25.87 -1.82 -41.02
CA GLN A 16 -24.68 -1.89 -40.16
C GLN A 16 -23.81 -0.66 -40.49
N ARG A 17 -23.83 0.36 -39.62
CA ARG A 17 -22.85 1.46 -39.68
C ARG A 17 -21.46 0.86 -39.47
N GLN A 18 -20.74 0.58 -40.55
CA GLN A 18 -19.30 0.42 -40.48
C GLN A 18 -18.72 1.78 -40.07
N GLU A 19 -18.22 1.89 -38.84
CA GLU A 19 -17.41 3.05 -38.46
C GLU A 19 -16.17 3.07 -39.37
N PRO A 20 -15.85 4.21 -40.03
CA PRO A 20 -14.73 4.26 -40.95
C PRO A 20 -13.41 3.99 -40.20
N ILE A 21 -12.54 3.14 -40.77
CA ILE A 21 -11.23 2.70 -40.23
C ILE A 21 -10.38 3.88 -39.69
N PHE A 22 -10.50 5.05 -40.32
CA PHE A 22 -9.84 6.29 -39.90
C PHE A 22 -10.21 6.72 -38.46
N THR A 23 -11.48 6.56 -38.06
CA THR A 23 -11.96 6.95 -36.73
C THR A 23 -11.49 6.00 -35.63
N LEU A 24 -11.36 4.71 -35.93
CA LEU A 24 -10.79 3.73 -35.01
C LEU A 24 -9.29 3.99 -34.78
N SER A 25 -8.56 4.26 -35.86
CA SER A 25 -7.13 4.58 -35.83
C SER A 25 -6.86 5.82 -34.98
N LEU A 26 -7.65 6.89 -35.15
CA LEU A 26 -7.50 8.12 -34.37
C LEU A 26 -7.83 7.94 -32.88
N ARG A 27 -8.84 7.12 -32.53
CA ARG A 27 -9.15 6.80 -31.11
C ARG A 27 -8.01 6.06 -30.43
N LEU A 28 -7.39 5.11 -31.14
CA LEU A 28 -6.22 4.40 -30.63
C LEU A 28 -5.04 5.35 -30.42
N VAL A 29 -4.77 6.23 -31.38
CA VAL A 29 -3.70 7.25 -31.26
C VAL A 29 -3.93 8.16 -30.05
N VAL A 30 -5.12 8.70 -29.86
CA VAL A 30 -5.41 9.58 -28.71
C VAL A 30 -5.29 8.83 -27.38
N PHE A 31 -5.75 7.58 -27.33
CA PHE A 31 -5.60 6.74 -26.14
C PHE A 31 -4.13 6.48 -25.80
N LEU A 32 -3.33 6.07 -26.78
CA LEU A 32 -1.89 5.85 -26.60
C LEU A 32 -1.15 7.14 -26.24
N ALA A 33 -1.50 8.27 -26.86
CA ALA A 33 -0.93 9.58 -26.53
C ALA A 33 -1.26 10.01 -25.09
N SER A 34 -2.46 9.68 -24.60
CA SER A 34 -2.85 9.97 -23.22
C SER A 34 -2.12 9.08 -22.22
N ILE A 35 -1.90 7.79 -22.53
CA ILE A 35 -1.05 6.90 -21.73
C ILE A 35 0.38 7.43 -21.66
N ALA A 36 0.95 7.81 -22.81
CA ALA A 36 2.29 8.39 -22.88
C ALA A 36 2.38 9.68 -22.06
N CYS A 37 1.38 10.56 -22.19
CA CYS A 37 1.29 11.80 -21.40
C CYS A 37 1.30 11.51 -19.89
N VAL A 38 0.49 10.55 -19.43
CA VAL A 38 0.46 10.14 -18.02
C VAL A 38 1.82 9.62 -17.56
N TYR A 39 2.45 8.76 -18.36
CA TYR A 39 3.77 8.22 -18.03
C TYR A 39 4.87 9.30 -18.01
N PHE A 40 4.90 10.21 -18.97
CA PHE A 40 5.94 11.26 -19.01
C PHE A 40 5.81 12.28 -17.89
N ILE A 41 4.58 12.58 -17.44
CA ILE A 41 4.37 13.56 -16.37
C ILE A 41 4.61 12.93 -14.98
N TRP A 42 4.10 11.71 -14.74
CA TRP A 42 4.06 11.12 -13.39
C TRP A 42 4.82 9.80 -13.25
N GLY A 43 5.30 9.20 -14.34
CA GLY A 43 5.89 7.85 -14.34
C GLY A 43 7.26 7.74 -13.64
N ASN A 44 7.94 8.87 -13.40
CA ASN A 44 9.19 8.94 -12.64
C ASN A 44 8.98 9.10 -11.12
N GLU A 45 7.73 9.15 -10.69
CA GLU A 45 7.34 9.32 -9.29
C GLU A 45 6.59 8.08 -8.78
N TYR A 46 6.48 7.98 -7.46
CA TYR A 46 5.56 7.08 -6.77
C TYR A 46 4.95 7.81 -5.57
N TYR A 47 3.79 7.35 -5.09
CA TYR A 47 2.92 8.16 -4.21
C TYR A 47 2.70 7.54 -2.83
N THR A 48 3.39 6.45 -2.50
CA THR A 48 3.18 5.68 -1.27
C THR A 48 4.43 5.60 -0.38
N ARG A 49 4.22 5.43 0.92
CA ARG A 49 5.21 5.02 1.93
C ARG A 49 4.85 3.68 2.59
N SER A 50 3.85 2.99 2.05
CA SER A 50 3.39 1.72 2.60
C SER A 50 4.45 0.63 2.45
N SER A 51 4.57 -0.24 3.46
CA SER A 51 5.36 -1.47 3.35
C SER A 51 4.80 -2.45 2.31
N ASP A 52 3.51 -2.33 1.95
CA ASP A 52 2.89 -3.12 0.90
C ASP A 52 3.53 -2.89 -0.48
N LEU A 53 4.16 -1.72 -0.70
CA LEU A 53 4.98 -1.47 -1.90
C LEU A 53 6.09 -2.51 -2.03
N ALA A 54 6.81 -2.77 -0.93
CA ALA A 54 7.90 -3.74 -0.92
C ALA A 54 7.41 -5.17 -1.17
N LEU A 55 6.25 -5.53 -0.61
CA LEU A 55 5.65 -6.85 -0.80
C LEU A 55 5.26 -7.09 -2.26
N HIS A 56 4.52 -6.15 -2.86
CA HIS A 56 4.08 -6.24 -4.24
C HIS A 56 5.25 -6.15 -5.24
N TYR A 57 6.23 -5.29 -4.96
CA TYR A 57 7.48 -5.24 -5.72
C TYR A 57 8.24 -6.56 -5.63
N GLY A 58 8.43 -7.13 -4.44
CA GLY A 58 9.18 -8.36 -4.25
C GLY A 58 8.59 -9.55 -5.02
N LEU A 59 7.26 -9.69 -5.03
CA LEU A 59 6.60 -10.71 -5.85
C LEU A 59 6.75 -10.44 -7.35
N ALA A 60 6.61 -9.19 -7.79
CA ALA A 60 6.80 -8.84 -9.20
C ALA A 60 8.25 -9.07 -9.66
N GLU A 61 9.24 -8.75 -8.81
CA GLU A 61 10.65 -8.97 -9.08
C GLU A 61 10.97 -10.46 -9.13
N PHE A 62 10.39 -11.28 -8.24
CA PHE A 62 10.48 -12.73 -8.32
C PHE A 62 9.96 -13.27 -9.66
N ILE A 63 8.79 -12.81 -10.12
CA ILE A 63 8.23 -13.22 -11.42
C ILE A 63 9.13 -12.74 -12.57
N SER A 64 9.64 -11.52 -12.48
CA SER A 64 10.56 -10.93 -13.47
C SER A 64 11.85 -11.73 -13.59
N ALA A 65 12.43 -12.14 -12.46
CA ALA A 65 13.69 -12.88 -12.42
C ALA A 65 13.52 -14.36 -12.78
N SER A 66 12.50 -15.03 -12.24
CA SER A 66 12.26 -16.47 -12.44
C SER A 66 11.55 -16.80 -13.75
N LYS A 67 10.84 -15.83 -14.36
CA LYS A 67 9.92 -16.03 -15.48
C LYS A 67 8.80 -17.04 -15.19
N THR A 68 8.49 -17.26 -13.91
CA THR A 68 7.48 -18.21 -13.46
C THR A 68 6.59 -17.61 -12.37
N TRP A 69 5.38 -18.13 -12.23
CA TRP A 69 4.56 -17.86 -11.06
C TRP A 69 5.02 -18.72 -9.88
N PRO A 70 4.90 -18.23 -8.64
CA PRO A 70 5.06 -19.09 -7.48
C PRO A 70 4.04 -20.23 -7.54
N ASP A 71 4.52 -21.47 -7.66
CA ASP A 71 3.72 -22.69 -7.75
C ASP A 71 3.53 -23.39 -6.39
N ARG A 72 4.27 -22.93 -5.37
CA ARG A 72 4.26 -23.41 -3.99
C ARG A 72 4.66 -22.28 -3.04
N PHE A 73 4.62 -22.55 -1.74
CA PHE A 73 5.10 -21.60 -0.74
C PHE A 73 6.61 -21.34 -0.90
N TRP A 74 7.00 -20.07 -1.11
CA TRP A 74 8.39 -19.63 -1.14
C TRP A 74 8.74 -18.94 0.18
N PRO A 75 9.69 -19.49 0.97
CA PRO A 75 9.99 -18.98 2.31
C PRO A 75 10.37 -17.50 2.36
N HIS A 76 11.01 -16.96 1.33
CA HIS A 76 11.39 -15.55 1.31
C HIS A 76 10.24 -14.59 0.99
N LEU A 77 9.17 -15.04 0.32
CA LEU A 77 7.96 -14.24 0.00
C LEU A 77 6.82 -14.47 1.00
N GLU A 78 6.82 -15.62 1.66
CA GLU A 78 5.78 -16.10 2.57
C GLU A 78 4.37 -16.02 1.94
N VAL A 79 3.44 -15.29 2.56
CA VAL A 79 2.05 -15.12 2.13
C VAL A 79 1.94 -14.48 0.74
N MET A 80 2.96 -13.75 0.29
CA MET A 80 2.98 -13.23 -1.09
C MET A 80 3.12 -14.35 -2.13
N SER A 81 3.57 -15.56 -1.74
CA SER A 81 3.64 -16.70 -2.66
C SER A 81 2.28 -17.19 -3.13
N SER A 82 1.20 -16.96 -2.36
CA SER A 82 -0.16 -17.35 -2.73
C SER A 82 -0.99 -16.20 -3.30
N TYR A 83 -0.41 -15.01 -3.46
CA TYR A 83 -1.12 -13.89 -4.05
C TYR A 83 -1.43 -14.12 -5.54
N PRO A 84 -2.62 -13.71 -6.03
CA PRO A 84 -2.97 -13.81 -7.44
C PRO A 84 -1.88 -13.19 -8.35
N PRO A 85 -1.33 -13.95 -9.32
CA PRO A 85 -0.08 -13.57 -9.97
C PRO A 85 -0.25 -12.61 -11.16
N VAL A 86 -1.46 -12.47 -11.72
CA VAL A 86 -1.63 -11.75 -12.99
C VAL A 86 -1.29 -10.27 -12.87
N THR A 87 -1.76 -9.60 -11.81
CA THR A 87 -1.46 -8.17 -11.59
C THR A 87 0.04 -7.92 -11.41
N HIS A 88 0.74 -8.80 -10.70
CA HIS A 88 2.19 -8.73 -10.51
C HIS A 88 2.97 -9.02 -11.79
N THR A 89 2.48 -9.96 -12.60
CA THR A 89 3.04 -10.26 -13.92
C THR A 89 2.96 -9.05 -14.83
N LEU A 90 1.87 -8.27 -14.81
CA LEU A 90 1.77 -7.01 -15.55
C LEU A 90 2.83 -5.99 -15.12
N GLY A 91 3.05 -5.83 -13.81
CA GLY A 91 4.10 -4.97 -13.27
C GLY A 91 5.49 -5.41 -13.73
N ALA A 92 5.78 -6.71 -13.68
CA ALA A 92 7.03 -7.29 -14.17
C ALA A 92 7.23 -7.07 -15.68
N LEU A 93 6.19 -7.29 -16.49
CA LEU A 93 6.23 -7.10 -17.94
C LEU A 93 6.45 -5.64 -18.32
N ILE A 94 5.72 -4.70 -17.71
CA ILE A 94 5.96 -3.27 -17.95
C ILE A 94 7.36 -2.87 -17.49
N GLY A 95 7.88 -3.49 -16.44
CA GLY A 95 9.26 -3.29 -15.98
C GLY A 95 10.32 -3.56 -17.06
N VAL A 96 10.06 -4.48 -17.99
CA VAL A 96 10.95 -4.73 -19.14
C VAL A 96 11.05 -3.50 -20.06
N PHE A 97 9.97 -2.74 -20.21
CA PHE A 97 9.91 -1.56 -21.06
C PHE A 97 10.35 -0.28 -20.32
N THR A 98 10.11 -0.20 -19.01
CA THR A 98 10.45 0.97 -18.19
C THR A 98 11.83 0.88 -17.53
N GLY A 99 12.55 -0.24 -17.73
CA GLY A 99 13.92 -0.46 -17.26
C GLY A 99 14.03 -1.21 -15.94
N THR A 100 13.05 -1.10 -15.04
CA THR A 100 13.02 -1.87 -13.79
C THR A 100 11.61 -2.33 -13.42
N THR A 101 11.49 -3.47 -12.74
CA THR A 101 10.21 -3.95 -12.23
C THR A 101 9.60 -3.02 -11.19
N PHE A 102 10.42 -2.28 -10.43
CA PHE A 102 9.93 -1.26 -9.49
C PHE A 102 9.17 -0.15 -10.22
N THR A 103 9.76 0.40 -11.29
CA THR A 103 9.10 1.39 -12.15
C THR A 103 7.89 0.79 -12.85
N GLY A 104 7.96 -0.48 -13.26
CA GLY A 104 6.85 -1.21 -13.88
C GLY A 104 5.61 -1.33 -12.98
N VAL A 105 5.79 -1.74 -11.72
CA VAL A 105 4.72 -1.83 -10.71
C VAL A 105 4.06 -0.47 -10.48
N ASN A 106 4.86 0.58 -10.26
CA ASN A 106 4.33 1.93 -10.06
C ASN A 106 3.63 2.49 -11.31
N THR A 107 4.16 2.21 -12.50
CA THR A 107 3.54 2.61 -13.78
C THR A 107 2.18 1.96 -13.97
N ILE A 108 2.07 0.65 -13.75
CA ILE A 108 0.79 -0.07 -13.87
C ILE A 108 -0.23 0.44 -12.84
N ALA A 109 0.20 0.71 -11.61
CA ALA A 109 -0.65 1.30 -10.58
C ALA A 109 -1.21 2.67 -11.03
N LEU A 110 -0.35 3.55 -11.53
CA LEU A 110 -0.73 4.87 -12.06
C LEU A 110 -1.68 4.78 -13.27
N LEU A 111 -1.36 3.93 -14.25
CA LEU A 111 -2.20 3.74 -15.44
C LEU A 111 -3.56 3.11 -15.10
N SER A 112 -3.64 2.34 -14.02
CA SER A 112 -4.91 1.80 -13.52
C SER A 112 -5.83 2.91 -13.03
N VAL A 113 -5.31 3.91 -12.31
CA VAL A 113 -6.08 5.09 -11.89
C VAL A 113 -6.61 5.86 -13.10
N PHE A 114 -5.73 6.15 -14.08
CA PHE A 114 -6.14 6.77 -15.34
C PHE A 114 -7.25 5.98 -16.04
N GLY A 115 -7.10 4.66 -16.11
CA GLY A 115 -8.05 3.75 -16.73
C GLY A 115 -9.44 3.76 -16.07
N ILE A 116 -9.50 3.78 -14.75
CA ILE A 116 -10.74 3.86 -13.97
C ILE A 116 -11.50 5.13 -14.34
N TYR A 117 -10.84 6.28 -14.30
CA TYR A 117 -11.45 7.56 -14.64
C TYR A 117 -11.88 7.63 -16.11
N LEU A 118 -11.06 7.11 -17.03
CA LEU A 118 -11.43 7.03 -18.45
C LEU A 118 -12.72 6.23 -18.65
N CYS A 119 -12.89 5.10 -17.97
CA CYS A 119 -14.10 4.28 -18.07
C CYS A 119 -15.34 5.01 -17.51
N PHE A 120 -15.23 5.64 -16.33
CA PHE A 120 -16.36 6.41 -15.79
C PHE A 120 -16.74 7.60 -16.68
N LEU A 121 -15.75 8.35 -17.17
CA LEU A 121 -16.01 9.47 -18.08
C LEU A 121 -16.67 9.03 -19.38
N ARG A 122 -16.34 7.84 -19.91
CA ARG A 122 -17.05 7.24 -21.06
C ARG A 122 -18.49 6.85 -20.73
N LEU A 123 -18.75 6.30 -19.55
CA LEU A 123 -20.09 5.95 -19.10
C LEU A 123 -20.99 7.18 -18.85
N MET A 124 -20.40 8.29 -18.43
CA MET A 124 -21.09 9.57 -18.19
C MET A 124 -21.48 10.34 -19.47
N GLN A 125 -21.11 9.84 -20.66
CA GLN A 125 -21.43 10.52 -21.91
C GLN A 125 -22.93 10.46 -22.23
N SER A 126 -23.48 11.58 -22.68
CA SER A 126 -24.83 11.70 -23.23
C SER A 126 -24.83 12.18 -24.68
N ASP A 127 -26.01 12.26 -25.28
CA ASP A 127 -26.18 12.72 -26.67
C ASP A 127 -26.02 14.25 -26.82
N ARG A 128 -26.04 15.00 -25.70
CA ARG A 128 -25.96 16.46 -25.70
C ARG A 128 -24.61 16.94 -25.17
N ILE A 129 -23.89 17.70 -25.97
CA ILE A 129 -22.55 18.20 -25.59
C ILE A 129 -22.56 19.03 -24.30
N GLY A 130 -23.60 19.83 -24.08
CA GLY A 130 -23.76 20.63 -22.86
C GLY A 130 -23.92 19.77 -21.60
N GLU A 131 -24.67 18.67 -21.68
CA GLU A 131 -24.81 17.71 -20.59
C GLU A 131 -23.49 16.99 -20.29
N VAL A 132 -22.73 16.61 -21.33
CA VAL A 132 -21.41 15.98 -21.18
C VAL A 132 -20.43 16.94 -20.51
N ALA A 133 -20.32 18.17 -21.03
CA ALA A 133 -19.42 19.17 -20.47
C ALA A 133 -19.77 19.50 -19.01
N ALA A 134 -21.06 19.70 -18.70
CA ALA A 134 -21.50 19.95 -17.34
C ALA A 134 -21.23 18.76 -16.41
N SER A 135 -21.49 17.52 -16.87
CA SER A 135 -21.22 16.31 -16.10
C SER A 135 -19.73 16.20 -15.75
N TYR A 136 -18.84 16.51 -16.70
CA TYR A 136 -17.40 16.51 -16.46
C TYR A 136 -16.94 17.63 -15.53
N ILE A 137 -17.49 18.84 -15.66
CA ILE A 137 -17.16 19.95 -14.75
C ILE A 137 -17.59 19.62 -13.32
N VAL A 138 -18.84 19.19 -13.12
CA VAL A 138 -19.36 18.81 -11.80
C VAL A 138 -18.54 17.65 -11.22
N PHE A 139 -18.15 16.69 -12.05
CA PHE A 139 -17.29 15.58 -11.63
C PHE A 139 -15.91 16.04 -11.20
N LEU A 140 -15.22 16.86 -11.99
CA LEU A 140 -13.91 17.40 -11.64
C LEU A 140 -13.96 18.21 -10.34
N VAL A 141 -14.97 19.05 -10.16
CA VAL A 141 -15.18 19.79 -8.91
C VAL A 141 -15.39 18.81 -7.75
N THR A 142 -16.23 17.78 -7.93
CA THR A 142 -16.49 16.79 -6.89
C THR A 142 -15.22 16.01 -6.51
N ILE A 143 -14.44 15.57 -7.50
CA ILE A 143 -13.17 14.88 -7.28
C ILE A 143 -12.17 15.78 -6.56
N TYR A 144 -12.08 17.06 -6.96
CA TYR A 144 -11.22 18.04 -6.28
C TYR A 144 -11.59 18.21 -4.80
N GLN A 145 -12.89 18.26 -4.47
CA GLN A 145 -13.36 18.37 -3.08
C GLN A 145 -13.14 17.10 -2.27
N LEU A 146 -13.22 15.92 -2.90
CA LEU A 146 -13.07 14.64 -2.22
C LEU A 146 -11.61 14.17 -2.09
N HIS A 147 -10.72 14.63 -2.97
CA HIS A 147 -9.32 14.21 -3.01
C HIS A 147 -8.56 14.36 -1.67
N PRO A 148 -8.72 15.45 -0.88
CA PRO A 148 -8.06 15.59 0.42
C PRO A 148 -8.39 14.47 1.43
N TYR A 149 -9.54 13.81 1.27
CA TYR A 149 -9.96 12.74 2.19
C TYR A 149 -9.31 11.39 1.90
N ASN A 150 -8.63 11.25 0.76
CA ASN A 150 -8.03 10.00 0.30
C ASN A 150 -9.03 8.83 0.16
N ILE A 151 -10.31 9.10 -0.10
CA ILE A 151 -11.40 8.09 -0.18
C ILE A 151 -11.90 7.81 -1.60
N ILE A 152 -11.18 8.27 -2.63
CA ILE A 152 -11.50 8.08 -4.05
C ILE A 152 -10.43 7.22 -4.72
N SER A 153 -10.74 6.64 -5.88
CA SER A 153 -9.82 5.78 -6.63
C SER A 153 -8.52 6.52 -6.98
N GLY A 154 -7.39 5.92 -6.65
CA GLY A 154 -6.07 6.56 -6.60
C GLY A 154 -5.57 6.74 -5.16
N GLY A 155 -6.46 6.86 -4.18
CA GLY A 155 -6.11 6.82 -2.76
C GLY A 155 -5.54 5.48 -2.32
N GLU A 156 -5.80 4.40 -3.07
CA GLU A 156 -5.23 3.07 -2.87
C GLU A 156 -3.71 3.02 -3.01
N ILE A 157 -3.09 3.97 -3.70
CA ILE A 157 -1.65 4.00 -4.00
C ILE A 157 -0.96 5.24 -3.42
N ARG A 158 -1.64 5.95 -2.51
CA ARG A 158 -1.21 7.22 -1.95
C ARG A 158 -1.06 7.15 -0.44
N GLY A 159 -0.10 7.90 0.10
CA GLY A 159 0.13 7.98 1.55
C GLY A 159 0.66 6.66 2.09
N TYR A 160 0.03 6.09 3.11
CA TYR A 160 0.40 4.78 3.65
C TYR A 160 -0.42 3.61 3.05
N ASN A 161 -1.18 3.84 1.98
CA ASN A 161 -1.85 2.79 1.21
C ASN A 161 -1.00 2.33 0.02
N PHE A 162 -1.00 1.02 -0.27
CA PHE A 162 -0.55 0.50 -1.56
C PHE A 162 -1.28 -0.80 -1.94
N TYR A 163 -2.58 -0.69 -2.24
CA TYR A 163 -3.42 -1.83 -2.62
C TYR A 163 -3.28 -2.18 -4.11
N TYR A 164 -2.07 -2.58 -4.50
CA TYR A 164 -1.69 -2.79 -5.90
C TYR A 164 -2.60 -3.78 -6.63
N GLY A 165 -2.78 -5.00 -6.08
CA GLY A 165 -3.64 -6.01 -6.70
C GLY A 165 -5.08 -5.51 -6.88
N GLN A 166 -5.59 -4.76 -5.91
CA GLN A 166 -6.92 -4.17 -5.94
C GLN A 166 -7.07 -3.12 -7.05
N ILE A 167 -6.23 -2.08 -7.08
CA ILE A 167 -6.38 -0.98 -8.05
C ILE A 167 -6.23 -1.47 -9.49
N VAL A 168 -5.28 -2.38 -9.74
CA VAL A 168 -5.05 -2.95 -11.08
C VAL A 168 -6.24 -3.81 -11.50
N SER A 169 -6.73 -4.67 -10.61
CA SER A 169 -7.89 -5.51 -10.89
C SER A 169 -9.16 -4.70 -11.11
N PHE A 170 -9.33 -3.58 -10.39
CA PHE A 170 -10.48 -2.70 -10.52
C PHE A 170 -10.49 -1.98 -11.88
N ALA A 171 -9.33 -1.50 -12.33
CA ALA A 171 -9.17 -0.96 -13.67
C ALA A 171 -9.45 -2.01 -14.76
N MET A 172 -8.90 -3.22 -14.63
CA MET A 172 -9.14 -4.32 -15.56
C MET A 172 -10.62 -4.70 -15.63
N TYR A 173 -11.31 -4.78 -14.47
CA TYR A 173 -12.75 -5.00 -14.39
C TYR A 173 -13.50 -3.96 -15.22
N LEU A 174 -13.24 -2.66 -15.03
CA LEU A 174 -13.93 -1.59 -15.75
C LEU A 174 -13.59 -1.61 -17.25
N MET A 175 -12.32 -1.79 -17.62
CA MET A 175 -11.87 -1.81 -19.01
C MET A 175 -12.44 -2.98 -19.81
N LEU A 176 -12.72 -4.12 -19.16
CA LEU A 176 -13.28 -5.29 -19.82
C LEU A 176 -14.81 -5.29 -19.80
N THR A 177 -15.45 -5.02 -18.66
CA THR A 177 -16.91 -5.08 -18.55
C THR A 177 -17.62 -3.99 -19.33
N THR A 178 -17.12 -2.76 -19.29
CA THR A 178 -17.75 -1.61 -19.95
C THR A 178 -17.95 -1.85 -21.45
N PRO A 179 -16.93 -2.17 -22.26
CA PRO A 179 -17.13 -2.42 -23.69
C PRO A 179 -17.97 -3.67 -23.96
N ILE A 180 -17.83 -4.73 -23.16
CA ILE A 180 -18.63 -5.95 -23.37
C ILE A 180 -20.12 -5.67 -23.17
N PHE A 181 -20.51 -4.98 -22.10
CA PHE A 181 -21.92 -4.63 -21.88
C PHE A 181 -22.42 -3.62 -22.92
N LEU A 182 -21.58 -2.70 -23.40
CA LEU A 182 -21.94 -1.77 -24.48
C LEU A 182 -22.09 -2.45 -25.85
N SER A 183 -21.51 -3.64 -26.06
CA SER A 183 -21.57 -4.35 -27.34
C SER A 183 -22.91 -5.05 -27.63
N GLU A 184 -23.88 -4.96 -26.72
CA GLU A 184 -25.24 -5.49 -26.89
C GLU A 184 -25.30 -6.98 -27.26
N LEU A 185 -24.34 -7.78 -26.76
CA LEU A 185 -24.36 -9.23 -26.93
C LEU A 185 -25.67 -9.82 -26.41
N ARG A 186 -26.16 -10.86 -27.10
CA ARG A 186 -27.36 -11.59 -26.68
C ARG A 186 -27.15 -12.16 -25.28
N PRO A 187 -28.13 -12.05 -24.36
CA PRO A 187 -27.98 -12.52 -22.97
C PRO A 187 -27.50 -13.97 -22.83
N LEU A 188 -27.95 -14.87 -23.71
CA LEU A 188 -27.55 -16.28 -23.74
C LEU A 188 -26.09 -16.50 -24.16
N VAL A 189 -25.48 -15.56 -24.90
CA VAL A 189 -24.05 -15.57 -25.23
C VAL A 189 -23.23 -14.88 -24.15
N LEU A 190 -23.79 -13.81 -23.58
CA LEU A 190 -23.15 -13.00 -22.56
C LEU A 190 -22.95 -13.79 -21.24
N ALA A 191 -23.93 -14.58 -20.82
CA ALA A 191 -23.86 -15.35 -19.58
C ALA A 191 -22.64 -16.32 -19.50
N PRO A 192 -22.42 -17.24 -20.47
CA PRO A 192 -21.26 -18.13 -20.41
C PRO A 192 -19.93 -17.36 -20.55
N LEU A 193 -19.88 -16.30 -21.36
CA LEU A 193 -18.71 -15.42 -21.44
C LEU A 193 -18.39 -14.80 -20.08
N MET A 194 -19.40 -14.28 -19.37
CA MET A 194 -19.21 -13.70 -18.04
C MET A 194 -18.83 -14.74 -17.00
N SER A 195 -19.36 -15.96 -17.05
CA SER A 195 -18.91 -17.06 -16.19
C SER A 195 -17.44 -17.41 -16.40
N LEU A 196 -16.97 -17.47 -17.64
CA LEU A 196 -15.56 -17.67 -17.96
C LEU A 196 -14.70 -16.52 -17.41
N LEU A 197 -15.14 -15.27 -17.58
CA LEU A 197 -14.43 -14.11 -17.06
C LEU A 197 -14.40 -14.07 -15.53
N VAL A 198 -15.50 -14.40 -14.86
CA VAL A 198 -15.56 -14.51 -13.38
C VAL A 198 -14.55 -15.53 -12.88
N PHE A 199 -14.45 -16.70 -13.53
CA PHE A 199 -13.46 -17.70 -13.17
C PHE A 199 -12.03 -17.19 -13.46
N ALA A 200 -11.74 -16.70 -14.67
CA ALA A 200 -10.42 -16.23 -15.06
C ALA A 200 -9.91 -15.04 -14.22
N PHE A 201 -10.80 -14.16 -13.77
CA PHE A 201 -10.43 -13.03 -12.91
C PHE A 201 -9.99 -13.45 -11.50
N GLY A 202 -10.24 -14.68 -11.07
CA GLY A 202 -9.74 -15.18 -9.79
C GLY A 202 -8.21 -15.15 -9.69
N TRP A 203 -7.50 -15.28 -10.82
CA TRP A 203 -6.03 -15.09 -10.89
C TRP A 203 -5.58 -13.63 -10.96
N VAL A 204 -6.53 -12.69 -11.14
CA VAL A 204 -6.28 -11.25 -11.10
C VAL A 204 -6.39 -10.74 -9.67
N TYR A 205 -7.61 -10.79 -9.10
CA TYR A 205 -7.88 -10.44 -7.71
C TYR A 205 -9.36 -10.72 -7.35
N PRO A 206 -9.67 -11.33 -6.19
CA PRO A 206 -11.06 -11.72 -5.85
C PRO A 206 -12.06 -10.56 -5.74
N MET A 207 -11.65 -9.38 -5.29
CA MET A 207 -12.57 -8.24 -5.17
C MET A 207 -13.17 -7.85 -6.53
N ALA A 208 -12.35 -7.81 -7.58
CA ALA A 208 -12.81 -7.54 -8.94
C ALA A 208 -13.72 -8.66 -9.48
N VAL A 209 -13.51 -9.92 -9.06
CA VAL A 209 -14.40 -11.04 -9.40
C VAL A 209 -15.80 -10.82 -8.84
N VAL A 210 -15.90 -10.43 -7.56
CA VAL A 210 -17.20 -10.15 -6.92
C VAL A 210 -17.87 -8.95 -7.58
N GLN A 211 -17.12 -7.89 -7.90
CA GLN A 211 -17.64 -6.73 -8.64
C GLN A 211 -18.18 -7.13 -10.02
N LEU A 212 -17.44 -7.96 -10.77
CA LEU A 212 -17.85 -8.47 -12.08
C LEU A 212 -19.13 -9.33 -11.98
N ALA A 213 -19.20 -10.22 -10.99
CA ALA A 213 -20.37 -11.05 -10.74
C ALA A 213 -21.59 -10.17 -10.41
N CYS A 214 -21.46 -9.26 -9.44
CA CYS A 214 -22.53 -8.33 -9.07
C CYS A 214 -22.95 -7.44 -10.24
N ALA A 215 -22.02 -6.93 -11.05
CA ALA A 215 -22.33 -6.11 -12.21
C ALA A 215 -23.12 -6.89 -13.26
N THR A 216 -22.75 -8.15 -13.49
CA THR A 216 -23.44 -9.01 -14.46
C THR A 216 -24.86 -9.38 -13.99
N LEU A 217 -25.02 -9.72 -12.71
CA LEU A 217 -26.34 -9.97 -12.11
C LEU A 217 -27.21 -8.70 -12.17
N ALA A 218 -26.65 -7.55 -11.84
CA ALA A 218 -27.32 -6.26 -11.96
C ALA A 218 -27.74 -5.98 -13.41
N PHE A 219 -26.87 -6.22 -14.38
CA PHE A 219 -27.16 -6.01 -15.80
C PHE A 219 -28.36 -6.86 -16.27
N PHE A 220 -28.36 -8.17 -16.00
CA PHE A 220 -29.49 -9.03 -16.35
C PHE A 220 -30.76 -8.66 -15.56
N GLY A 221 -30.63 -8.35 -14.28
CA GLY A 221 -31.74 -7.92 -13.43
C GLY A 221 -32.41 -6.64 -13.94
N LEU A 222 -31.62 -5.64 -14.33
CA LEU A 222 -32.11 -4.38 -14.92
C LEU A 222 -32.83 -4.64 -16.25
N GLN A 223 -32.29 -5.51 -17.12
CA GLN A 223 -32.94 -5.88 -18.37
C GLN A 223 -34.27 -6.62 -18.17
N VAL A 224 -34.33 -7.54 -17.20
CA VAL A 224 -35.56 -8.26 -16.84
C VAL A 224 -36.59 -7.27 -16.29
N GLY A 225 -36.20 -6.41 -15.34
CA GLY A 225 -37.07 -5.42 -14.73
C GLY A 225 -37.64 -4.45 -15.77
N GLN A 226 -36.79 -3.90 -16.64
CA GLN A 226 -37.22 -3.00 -17.71
C GLN A 226 -38.18 -3.68 -18.69
N HIS A 227 -37.89 -4.92 -19.10
CA HIS A 227 -38.76 -5.68 -20.00
C HIS A 227 -40.12 -5.95 -19.36
N PHE A 228 -40.15 -6.32 -18.07
CA PHE A 228 -41.37 -6.54 -17.32
C PHE A 228 -42.20 -5.27 -17.17
N VAL A 229 -41.60 -4.13 -16.83
CA VAL A 229 -42.31 -2.85 -16.72
C VAL A 229 -42.92 -2.43 -18.07
N ARG A 230 -42.20 -2.66 -19.18
CA ARG A 230 -42.67 -2.29 -20.53
C ARG A 230 -43.75 -3.22 -21.08
N ASN A 231 -43.60 -4.53 -20.89
CA ASN A 231 -44.42 -5.54 -21.59
C ASN A 231 -45.36 -6.33 -20.67
N ARG A 232 -45.26 -6.14 -19.35
CA ARG A 232 -46.02 -6.91 -18.32
C ARG A 232 -45.88 -8.42 -18.47
N ASN A 233 -44.76 -8.89 -19.02
CA ASN A 233 -44.43 -10.29 -19.20
C ASN A 233 -42.94 -10.52 -18.89
N ILE A 234 -42.60 -11.76 -18.53
CA ILE A 234 -41.24 -12.21 -18.29
C ILE A 234 -40.82 -13.13 -19.44
N SER A 235 -39.79 -12.74 -20.18
CA SER A 235 -39.23 -13.57 -21.24
C SER A 235 -38.22 -14.57 -20.67
N LEU A 236 -38.40 -15.87 -20.99
CA LEU A 236 -37.48 -16.94 -20.57
C LEU A 236 -36.03 -16.63 -20.99
N ASN A 237 -35.84 -16.07 -22.20
CA ASN A 237 -34.53 -15.71 -22.74
C ASN A 237 -33.81 -14.59 -21.96
N ARG A 238 -34.52 -13.86 -21.10
CA ARG A 238 -33.96 -12.80 -20.24
C ARG A 238 -33.77 -13.27 -18.80
N ILE A 239 -34.71 -14.05 -18.27
CA ILE A 239 -34.62 -14.55 -16.90
C ILE A 239 -33.67 -15.74 -16.75
N ALA A 240 -33.55 -16.61 -17.77
CA ALA A 240 -32.67 -17.77 -17.70
C ALA A 240 -31.18 -17.39 -17.50
N PRO A 241 -30.60 -16.42 -18.24
CA PRO A 241 -29.26 -15.90 -17.96
C PRO A 241 -29.07 -15.43 -16.51
N LEU A 242 -30.03 -14.69 -15.97
CA LEU A 242 -30.00 -14.21 -14.59
C LEU A 242 -30.02 -15.38 -13.59
N ALA A 243 -30.95 -16.32 -13.74
CA ALA A 243 -31.07 -17.47 -12.85
C ALA A 243 -29.83 -18.37 -12.88
N LEU A 244 -29.32 -18.68 -14.07
CA LEU A 244 -28.13 -19.50 -14.25
C LEU A 244 -26.87 -18.84 -13.66
N THR A 245 -26.67 -17.55 -13.90
CA THR A 245 -25.50 -16.84 -13.36
C THR A 245 -25.58 -16.61 -11.85
N SER A 246 -26.78 -16.37 -11.29
CA SER A 246 -26.99 -16.30 -9.83
C SER A 246 -26.60 -17.57 -9.10
N LEU A 247 -26.77 -18.74 -9.73
CA LEU A 247 -26.34 -20.03 -9.19
C LEU A 247 -24.86 -20.32 -9.48
N ALA A 248 -24.39 -20.02 -10.70
CA ALA A 248 -23.04 -20.35 -11.12
C ALA A 248 -21.96 -19.50 -10.45
N PHE A 249 -22.16 -18.18 -10.30
CA PHE A 249 -21.10 -17.31 -9.81
C PHE A 249 -20.63 -17.61 -8.39
N PRO A 250 -21.50 -17.84 -7.38
CA PRO A 250 -21.04 -18.23 -6.05
C PRO A 250 -20.18 -19.50 -6.08
N LEU A 251 -20.57 -20.50 -6.88
CA LEU A 251 -19.82 -21.75 -7.04
C LEU A 251 -18.47 -21.54 -7.71
N LEU A 252 -18.42 -20.73 -8.77
CA LEU A 252 -17.18 -20.40 -9.47
C LEU A 252 -16.22 -19.61 -8.60
N ILE A 253 -16.72 -18.67 -7.78
CA ILE A 253 -15.91 -17.86 -6.87
C ILE A 253 -15.35 -18.73 -5.74
N VAL A 254 -16.21 -19.46 -5.04
CA VAL A 254 -15.80 -20.25 -3.88
C VAL A 254 -14.93 -21.45 -4.29
N GLY A 255 -15.19 -22.03 -5.47
CA GLY A 255 -14.41 -23.14 -6.03
C GLY A 255 -13.09 -22.72 -6.69
N HIS A 256 -12.79 -21.41 -6.77
CA HIS A 256 -11.57 -20.93 -7.40
C HIS A 256 -10.33 -21.16 -6.49
N PRO A 257 -9.18 -21.62 -7.02
CA PRO A 257 -8.01 -21.97 -6.21
C PRO A 257 -7.45 -20.82 -5.36
N THR A 258 -7.51 -19.58 -5.84
CA THR A 258 -7.01 -18.41 -5.09
C THR A 258 -7.98 -17.89 -4.02
N PHE A 259 -9.23 -18.36 -4.00
CA PHE A 259 -10.25 -17.77 -3.12
C PHE A 259 -9.99 -18.09 -1.64
N ALA A 260 -9.56 -19.31 -1.33
CA ALA A 260 -9.32 -19.74 0.05
C ALA A 260 -8.25 -18.89 0.75
N ASP A 261 -7.10 -18.69 0.09
CA ASP A 261 -5.99 -17.91 0.63
C ASP A 261 -6.37 -16.43 0.78
N MET A 262 -7.07 -15.87 -0.22
CA MET A 262 -7.50 -14.47 -0.16
C MET A 262 -8.61 -14.24 0.87
N ARG A 263 -9.50 -15.22 1.07
CA ARG A 263 -10.49 -15.19 2.16
C ARG A 263 -9.77 -15.22 3.51
N ALA A 264 -8.75 -16.04 3.69
CA ALA A 264 -7.96 -16.10 4.92
C ALA A 264 -7.27 -14.75 5.17
N ASN A 265 -6.65 -14.16 4.15
CA ASN A 265 -6.00 -12.85 4.25
C ASN A 265 -6.98 -11.72 4.58
N ALA A 266 -8.22 -11.79 4.10
CA ALA A 266 -9.24 -10.78 4.39
C ALA A 266 -9.70 -10.76 5.86
N GLN A 267 -9.41 -11.80 6.65
CA GLN A 267 -9.75 -11.87 8.08
C GLN A 267 -8.89 -10.96 8.95
N TYR A 268 -7.68 -10.60 8.48
CA TYR A 268 -6.78 -9.76 9.26
C TYR A 268 -7.20 -8.30 9.19
N GLU A 269 -7.26 -7.63 10.35
CA GLU A 269 -7.36 -6.18 10.40
C GLU A 269 -6.01 -5.56 9.96
N GLY A 270 -6.09 -4.49 9.17
CA GLY A 270 -4.95 -3.78 8.63
C GLY A 270 -5.09 -2.27 8.75
N GLY A 271 -4.02 -1.55 8.46
CA GLY A 271 -4.03 -0.09 8.40
C GLY A 271 -4.57 0.41 7.06
N ILE A 272 -5.45 1.41 7.11
CA ILE A 272 -5.91 2.16 5.93
C ILE A 272 -5.74 3.65 6.17
N ASP A 273 -5.08 4.33 5.24
CA ASP A 273 -4.80 5.75 5.30
C ASP A 273 -5.91 6.54 4.60
N ILE A 274 -6.94 6.92 5.36
CA ILE A 274 -8.05 7.76 4.91
C ILE A 274 -8.34 8.84 5.95
N ALA A 275 -8.71 10.03 5.52
CA ALA A 275 -9.13 11.11 6.43
C ALA A 275 -10.62 11.00 6.80
N LEU A 276 -11.06 9.77 7.10
CA LEU A 276 -12.42 9.45 7.53
C LEU A 276 -12.34 8.48 8.72
N PRO A 277 -12.99 8.78 9.86
CA PRO A 277 -13.03 7.84 10.98
C PRO A 277 -13.56 6.47 10.55
N LEU A 278 -12.86 5.39 10.92
CA LEU A 278 -13.17 4.03 10.45
C LEU A 278 -14.63 3.60 10.73
N HIS A 279 -15.19 4.02 11.87
CA HIS A 279 -16.58 3.71 12.23
C HIS A 279 -17.62 4.36 11.31
N LEU A 280 -17.26 5.43 10.59
CA LEU A 280 -18.15 6.08 9.61
C LEU A 280 -18.09 5.44 8.23
N VAL A 281 -17.06 4.65 7.93
CA VAL A 281 -16.82 4.12 6.58
C VAL A 281 -18.01 3.30 6.07
N GLN A 282 -18.57 2.40 6.88
CA GLN A 282 -19.72 1.59 6.49
C GLN A 282 -20.95 2.46 6.19
N ILE A 283 -21.21 3.47 7.03
CA ILE A 283 -22.32 4.42 6.84
C ILE A 283 -22.12 5.20 5.55
N THR A 284 -20.90 5.70 5.29
CA THR A 284 -20.56 6.40 4.06
C THR A 284 -20.80 5.53 2.83
N VAL A 285 -20.39 4.26 2.86
CA VAL A 285 -20.64 3.30 1.77
C VAL A 285 -22.13 3.14 1.52
N LEU A 286 -22.95 2.98 2.57
CA LEU A 286 -24.40 2.83 2.44
C LEU A 286 -25.08 4.10 1.88
N ILE A 287 -24.69 5.29 2.36
CA ILE A 287 -25.20 6.57 1.84
C ILE A 287 -24.83 6.73 0.36
N CYS A 288 -23.59 6.37 -0.01
CA CYS A 288 -23.12 6.43 -1.38
C CYS A 288 -23.91 5.50 -2.32
N GLY A 289 -24.58 4.47 -1.79
CA GLY A 289 -25.47 3.60 -2.56
C GLY A 289 -26.76 4.28 -3.05
N LEU A 290 -27.22 5.36 -2.40
CA LEU A 290 -28.50 5.99 -2.72
C LEU A 290 -28.57 6.52 -4.16
N PRO A 291 -27.62 7.34 -4.66
CA PRO A 291 -27.66 7.80 -6.06
C PRO A 291 -27.56 6.66 -7.08
N LEU A 292 -26.86 5.57 -6.73
CA LEU A 292 -26.70 4.40 -7.58
C LEU A 292 -28.03 3.66 -7.73
N CYS A 293 -28.76 3.50 -6.62
CA CYS A 293 -30.12 2.96 -6.62
C CYS A 293 -31.10 3.84 -7.40
N VAL A 294 -30.98 5.18 -7.31
CA VAL A 294 -31.78 6.10 -8.11
C VAL A 294 -31.56 5.86 -9.61
N LEU A 295 -30.31 5.79 -10.06
CA LEU A 295 -29.99 5.51 -11.47
C LEU A 295 -30.52 4.13 -11.91
N ALA A 296 -30.42 3.11 -11.06
CA ALA A 296 -30.94 1.77 -11.33
C ALA A 296 -32.48 1.76 -11.46
N LEU A 297 -33.20 2.46 -10.58
CA LEU A 297 -34.65 2.61 -10.66
C LEU A 297 -35.05 3.35 -11.92
N LEU A 298 -34.36 4.43 -12.28
CA LEU A 298 -34.59 5.14 -13.55
C LEU A 298 -34.42 4.18 -14.73
N SER A 299 -33.37 3.34 -14.73
CA SER A 299 -33.12 2.35 -15.78
C SER A 299 -34.24 1.32 -15.96
N ILE A 300 -34.94 0.98 -14.87
CA ILE A 300 -36.09 0.05 -14.91
C ILE A 300 -37.37 0.76 -15.37
N PHE A 301 -37.68 1.92 -14.77
CA PHE A 301 -39.01 2.54 -14.89
C PHE A 301 -39.12 3.59 -16.00
N SER A 302 -38.02 4.24 -16.37
CA SER A 302 -38.05 5.28 -17.39
C SER A 302 -38.04 4.70 -18.81
N ARG A 303 -38.86 5.30 -19.68
CA ARG A 303 -38.90 4.99 -21.12
C ARG A 303 -37.82 5.72 -21.91
N THR A 304 -37.19 6.74 -21.33
CA THR A 304 -36.19 7.59 -22.00
C THR A 304 -34.75 7.17 -21.73
N ILE A 305 -34.54 6.14 -20.91
CA ILE A 305 -33.21 5.63 -20.59
C ILE A 305 -32.62 4.86 -21.79
N ASN A 306 -31.38 5.20 -22.13
CA ASN A 306 -30.63 4.54 -23.19
C ASN A 306 -29.84 3.32 -22.68
N HIS A 307 -29.29 2.52 -23.59
CA HIS A 307 -28.53 1.32 -23.23
C HIS A 307 -27.29 1.63 -22.38
N ARG A 308 -26.57 2.73 -22.68
CA ARG A 308 -25.37 3.14 -21.92
C ARG A 308 -25.68 3.38 -20.44
N GLU A 309 -26.82 3.98 -20.13
CA GLU A 309 -27.26 4.22 -18.75
C GLU A 309 -27.60 2.92 -18.00
N ILE A 310 -28.12 1.91 -18.70
CA ILE A 310 -28.31 0.56 -18.13
C ILE A 310 -26.94 -0.04 -17.80
N VAL A 311 -25.96 0.09 -18.70
CA VAL A 311 -24.58 -0.35 -18.45
C VAL A 311 -23.97 0.41 -17.26
N PHE A 312 -24.15 1.73 -17.21
CA PHE A 312 -23.62 2.55 -16.12
C PHE A 312 -24.26 2.15 -14.77
N SER A 313 -25.56 1.89 -14.75
CA SER A 313 -26.27 1.36 -13.58
C SER A 313 -25.72 0.00 -13.15
N ALA A 314 -25.52 -0.93 -14.10
CA ALA A 314 -25.03 -2.26 -13.81
C ALA A 314 -23.60 -2.24 -13.24
N VAL A 315 -22.69 -1.50 -13.85
CA VAL A 315 -21.30 -1.34 -13.36
C VAL A 315 -21.29 -0.70 -11.96
N SER A 316 -22.14 0.31 -11.74
CA SER A 316 -22.25 0.99 -10.44
C SER A 316 -22.78 0.06 -9.34
N LEU A 317 -23.83 -0.70 -9.65
CA LEU A 317 -24.38 -1.72 -8.75
C LEU A 317 -23.42 -2.89 -8.54
N GLY A 318 -22.53 -3.18 -9.49
CA GLY A 318 -21.46 -4.16 -9.31
C GLY A 318 -20.46 -3.74 -8.24
N ILE A 319 -20.00 -2.49 -8.31
CA ILE A 319 -19.06 -1.91 -7.34
C ILE A 319 -19.69 -1.85 -5.95
N PHE A 320 -20.90 -1.31 -5.85
CA PHE A 320 -21.62 -1.20 -4.59
C PHE A 320 -22.08 -2.56 -4.04
N GLY A 321 -22.53 -3.46 -4.92
CA GLY A 321 -22.94 -4.81 -4.57
C GLY A 321 -21.81 -5.62 -3.94
N ALA A 322 -20.58 -5.50 -4.46
CA ALA A 322 -19.42 -6.14 -3.84
C ALA A 322 -19.17 -5.61 -2.41
N ALA A 323 -19.36 -4.31 -2.18
CA ALA A 323 -19.24 -3.72 -0.84
C ALA A 323 -20.33 -4.25 0.12
N LEU A 324 -21.57 -4.37 -0.36
CA LEU A 324 -22.67 -4.96 0.40
C LEU A 324 -22.42 -6.43 0.74
N VAL A 325 -21.90 -7.21 -0.22
CA VAL A 325 -21.52 -8.61 0.02
C VAL A 325 -20.46 -8.69 1.12
N GLN A 326 -19.46 -7.81 1.12
CA GLN A 326 -18.43 -7.77 2.15
C GLN A 326 -18.99 -7.35 3.53
N ILE A 327 -19.90 -6.36 3.58
CA ILE A 327 -20.59 -5.97 4.83
C ILE A 327 -21.43 -7.12 5.38
N LEU A 328 -22.17 -7.82 4.51
CA LEU A 328 -22.95 -8.99 4.91
C LEU A 328 -22.04 -10.12 5.40
N ALA A 329 -20.95 -10.41 4.68
CA ALA A 329 -19.97 -11.41 5.07
C ALA A 329 -19.37 -11.11 6.46
N LEU A 330 -19.06 -9.84 6.75
CA LEU A 330 -18.56 -9.41 8.05
C LEU A 330 -19.55 -9.75 9.18
N ASN A 331 -20.85 -9.56 8.96
CA ASN A 331 -21.90 -9.92 9.92
C ASN A 331 -22.01 -11.44 10.17
N PHE A 332 -21.48 -12.26 9.28
CA PHE A 332 -21.34 -13.71 9.46
C PHE A 332 -19.94 -14.13 9.94
N GLY A 333 -19.11 -13.19 10.40
CA GLY A 333 -17.74 -13.47 10.86
C GLY A 333 -16.75 -13.78 9.74
N ILE A 334 -17.00 -13.30 8.52
CA ILE A 334 -16.11 -13.48 7.37
C ILE A 334 -15.57 -12.13 6.90
N GLY A 335 -14.27 -11.94 7.05
CA GLY A 335 -13.56 -10.71 6.68
C GLY A 335 -13.39 -9.78 7.88
N SER A 336 -13.09 -8.52 7.60
CA SER A 336 -12.70 -7.52 8.59
C SER A 336 -13.33 -6.15 8.31
N ASN A 337 -13.32 -5.25 9.30
CA ASN A 337 -13.69 -3.86 9.08
C ASN A 337 -12.74 -3.18 8.10
N TYR A 338 -11.44 -3.51 8.18
CA TYR A 338 -10.45 -3.16 7.18
C TYR A 338 -10.85 -3.63 5.76
N GLY A 339 -11.30 -4.89 5.63
CA GLY A 339 -11.79 -5.44 4.37
C GLY A 339 -12.96 -4.65 3.78
N VAL A 340 -13.95 -4.28 4.60
CA VAL A 340 -15.05 -3.38 4.17
C VAL A 340 -14.51 -2.01 3.76
N SER A 341 -13.56 -1.48 4.52
CA SER A 341 -13.03 -0.13 4.29
C SER A 341 -12.35 0.01 2.93
N LYS A 342 -11.72 -1.05 2.41
CA LYS A 342 -11.14 -1.08 1.07
C LYS A 342 -12.14 -0.83 -0.06
N HIS A 343 -13.45 -1.02 0.15
CA HIS A 343 -14.46 -0.73 -0.86
C HIS A 343 -14.76 0.76 -1.04
N ILE A 344 -14.36 1.62 -0.07
CA ILE A 344 -14.72 3.04 -0.08
C ILE A 344 -14.23 3.75 -1.35
N PHE A 345 -13.00 3.46 -1.80
CA PHE A 345 -12.38 4.12 -2.94
C PHE A 345 -13.22 3.99 -4.22
N GLY A 346 -13.61 2.76 -4.56
CA GLY A 346 -14.43 2.49 -5.74
C GLY A 346 -15.85 3.01 -5.59
N VAL A 347 -16.49 2.81 -4.42
CA VAL A 347 -17.87 3.22 -4.16
C VAL A 347 -18.04 4.73 -4.22
N VAL A 348 -17.20 5.50 -3.51
CA VAL A 348 -17.28 6.96 -3.51
C VAL A 348 -17.00 7.52 -4.91
N THR A 349 -16.05 6.94 -5.64
CA THR A 349 -15.72 7.40 -7.00
C THR A 349 -16.87 7.19 -7.97
N VAL A 350 -17.52 6.01 -7.96
CA VAL A 350 -18.68 5.78 -8.84
C VAL A 350 -19.89 6.60 -8.43
N THR A 351 -20.08 6.84 -7.12
CA THR A 351 -21.14 7.73 -6.63
C THR A 351 -20.91 9.18 -7.07
N ALA A 352 -19.67 9.67 -7.05
CA ALA A 352 -19.33 10.99 -7.58
C ALA A 352 -19.66 11.07 -9.08
N ALA A 353 -19.32 10.04 -9.87
CA ALA A 353 -19.62 9.97 -11.30
C ALA A 353 -21.14 9.96 -11.58
N VAL A 354 -21.89 9.09 -10.90
CA VAL A 354 -23.36 8.96 -11.07
C VAL A 354 -24.07 10.24 -10.63
N THR A 355 -23.67 10.82 -9.49
CA THR A 355 -24.29 12.06 -8.99
C THR A 355 -24.05 13.21 -9.96
N SER A 356 -22.82 13.35 -10.46
CA SER A 356 -22.47 14.38 -11.46
C SER A 356 -23.27 14.23 -12.75
N TYR A 357 -23.48 12.99 -13.20
CA TYR A 357 -24.32 12.67 -14.35
C TYR A 357 -25.80 13.03 -14.12
N LEU A 358 -26.40 12.56 -13.01
CA LEU A 358 -27.80 12.79 -12.70
C LEU A 358 -28.13 14.28 -12.49
N LEU A 359 -27.26 15.02 -11.80
CA LEU A 359 -27.42 16.47 -11.60
C LEU A 359 -27.40 17.21 -12.94
N SER A 360 -26.43 16.89 -13.80
CA SER A 360 -26.28 17.56 -15.10
C SER A 360 -27.46 17.26 -16.02
N LYS A 361 -27.92 16.01 -16.05
CA LYS A 361 -29.11 15.61 -16.82
C LYS A 361 -30.37 16.33 -16.33
N SER A 362 -30.52 16.50 -15.02
CA SER A 362 -31.67 17.19 -14.42
C SER A 362 -31.68 18.69 -14.77
N VAL A 363 -30.53 19.37 -14.66
CA VAL A 363 -30.39 20.80 -14.99
C VAL A 363 -30.65 21.05 -16.48
N PHE A 364 -30.06 20.27 -17.37
CA PHE A 364 -30.26 20.43 -18.82
C PHE A 364 -31.63 19.94 -19.30
N GLY A 365 -32.31 19.08 -18.55
CA GLY A 365 -33.72 18.76 -18.76
C GLY A 365 -34.65 19.97 -18.60
N LEU A 366 -34.26 20.95 -17.77
CA LEU A 366 -35.02 22.20 -17.52
C LEU A 366 -34.74 23.30 -18.55
N LEU A 367 -33.60 23.24 -19.25
CA LEU A 367 -33.19 24.23 -20.25
C LEU A 367 -33.78 23.88 -21.62
N ARG A 368 -34.38 24.86 -22.33
CA ARG A 368 -34.93 24.64 -23.68
C ARG A 368 -33.80 24.21 -24.65
N PRO A 369 -33.96 23.09 -25.38
CA PRO A 369 -32.89 22.51 -26.18
C PRO A 369 -32.77 23.24 -27.52
N SER A 370 -32.04 24.36 -27.56
CA SER A 370 -31.66 25.00 -28.84
C SER A 370 -30.15 25.21 -28.99
N LEU A 371 -29.36 24.64 -28.08
CA LEU A 371 -27.93 24.91 -28.02
C LEU A 371 -27.17 23.61 -28.33
N TRP A 372 -26.74 23.55 -29.59
CA TRP A 372 -25.65 22.74 -30.15
C TRP A 372 -25.99 21.26 -30.46
N GLN A 373 -26.16 20.98 -31.77
CA GLN A 373 -25.94 19.64 -32.31
C GLN A 373 -24.45 19.29 -32.13
N PRO A 374 -24.11 18.07 -31.71
CA PRO A 374 -22.75 17.73 -31.34
C PRO A 374 -21.81 17.84 -32.54
N ASP A 375 -20.80 18.71 -32.44
CA ASP A 375 -19.60 18.50 -33.23
C ASP A 375 -18.91 17.24 -32.69
N SER A 376 -18.77 16.25 -33.56
CA SER A 376 -18.52 14.86 -33.15
C SER A 376 -17.12 14.61 -32.59
N GLY A 377 -16.19 15.54 -32.77
CA GLY A 377 -14.81 15.43 -32.29
C GLY A 377 -14.68 15.57 -30.78
N PHE A 378 -15.29 16.60 -30.17
CA PHE A 378 -15.13 16.89 -28.75
C PHE A 378 -15.63 15.75 -27.86
N VAL A 379 -16.85 15.26 -28.10
CA VAL A 379 -17.45 14.17 -27.31
C VAL A 379 -16.63 12.89 -27.43
N ARG A 380 -15.94 12.64 -28.54
CA ARG A 380 -15.14 11.41 -28.73
C ARG A 380 -13.83 11.41 -27.94
N PHE A 381 -13.18 12.56 -27.76
CA PHE A 381 -11.85 12.66 -27.17
C PHE A 381 -11.82 13.29 -25.77
N ALA A 382 -12.87 14.02 -25.38
CA ALA A 382 -12.98 14.63 -24.06
C ALA A 382 -12.73 13.67 -22.88
N PRO A 383 -13.19 12.39 -22.87
CA PRO A 383 -12.90 11.48 -21.75
C PRO A 383 -11.41 11.31 -21.47
N ALA A 384 -10.58 11.22 -22.51
CA ALA A 384 -9.14 11.00 -22.34
C ALA A 384 -8.46 12.24 -21.76
N PHE A 385 -8.79 13.42 -22.29
CA PHE A 385 -8.30 14.70 -21.76
C PHE A 385 -8.74 14.92 -20.31
N VAL A 386 -10.03 14.74 -20.01
CA VAL A 386 -10.57 14.93 -18.66
C VAL A 386 -10.01 13.88 -17.68
N ALA A 387 -9.71 12.66 -18.13
CA ALA A 387 -9.02 11.66 -17.29
C ALA A 387 -7.60 12.12 -16.91
N VAL A 388 -6.85 12.74 -17.84
CA VAL A 388 -5.53 13.34 -17.55
C VAL A 388 -5.64 14.50 -16.55
N VAL A 389 -6.67 15.34 -16.68
CA VAL A 389 -6.93 16.40 -15.68
C VAL A 389 -7.31 15.80 -14.33
N THR A 390 -8.13 14.75 -14.34
CA THR A 390 -8.58 14.08 -13.11
C THR A 390 -7.40 13.46 -12.36
N ILE A 391 -6.49 12.75 -13.04
CA ILE A 391 -5.30 12.19 -12.39
C ILE A 391 -4.38 13.28 -11.86
N SER A 392 -4.31 14.44 -12.53
CA SER A 392 -3.56 15.61 -12.01
C SER A 392 -4.09 16.11 -10.66
N ILE A 393 -5.42 16.04 -10.47
CA ILE A 393 -6.07 16.40 -9.21
C ILE A 393 -5.82 15.31 -8.15
N VAL A 394 -6.02 14.05 -8.52
CA VAL A 394 -5.97 12.89 -7.59
C VAL A 394 -4.55 12.58 -7.13
N MET A 395 -3.55 12.82 -7.98
CA MET A 395 -2.14 12.62 -7.66
C MET A 395 -1.47 13.90 -7.15
N HIS A 396 -2.25 14.96 -6.89
CA HIS A 396 -1.71 16.21 -6.36
C HIS A 396 -1.22 16.04 -4.91
N GLY A 397 -0.06 16.62 -4.60
CA GLY A 397 0.54 16.61 -3.26
C GLY A 397 1.83 15.80 -3.21
N SER A 398 2.03 15.06 -2.12
CA SER A 398 3.29 14.36 -1.83
C SER A 398 3.56 13.22 -2.82
N SER A 399 4.42 13.47 -3.80
CA SER A 399 5.08 12.47 -4.63
C SER A 399 6.51 12.23 -4.13
N TYR A 400 7.08 11.09 -4.50
CA TYR A 400 8.47 10.75 -4.24
C TYR A 400 9.15 10.38 -5.55
N SER A 401 10.34 10.94 -5.79
CA SER A 401 11.15 10.56 -6.95
C SER A 401 11.63 9.13 -6.80
N GLN A 402 11.55 8.33 -7.87
CA GLN A 402 12.09 6.97 -7.87
C GLN A 402 13.64 6.95 -7.93
N GLN A 403 14.29 8.07 -8.26
CA GLN A 403 15.74 8.12 -8.55
C GLN A 403 16.67 7.69 -7.40
N PRO A 404 16.42 8.04 -6.12
CA PRO A 404 17.22 7.54 -5.01
C PRO A 404 17.19 6.01 -4.91
N PHE A 405 15.99 5.41 -5.00
CA PHE A 405 15.81 3.96 -5.01
C PHE A 405 16.52 3.30 -6.20
N LEU A 406 16.34 3.84 -7.41
CA LEU A 406 16.92 3.25 -8.63
C LEU A 406 18.46 3.25 -8.59
N ARG A 407 19.08 4.35 -8.15
CA ARG A 407 20.54 4.42 -7.98
C ARG A 407 21.05 3.48 -6.89
N ALA A 408 20.31 3.38 -5.79
CA ALA A 408 20.63 2.45 -4.71
C ALA A 408 20.58 0.99 -5.19
N ARG A 409 19.53 0.64 -5.94
CA ARG A 409 19.35 -0.68 -6.55
C ARG A 409 20.49 -1.03 -7.50
N GLU A 410 20.80 -0.14 -8.45
CA GLU A 410 21.87 -0.34 -9.43
C GLU A 410 23.21 -0.60 -8.74
N PHE A 411 23.58 0.27 -7.79
CA PHE A 411 24.80 0.10 -7.00
C PHE A 411 24.86 -1.25 -6.27
N LEU A 412 23.77 -1.66 -5.61
CA LEU A 412 23.75 -2.93 -4.88
C LEU A 412 23.86 -4.12 -5.83
N ILE A 413 23.11 -4.14 -6.94
CA ILE A 413 23.16 -5.25 -7.90
C ILE A 413 24.56 -5.41 -8.50
N GLU A 414 25.23 -4.31 -8.83
CA GLU A 414 26.57 -4.34 -9.44
C GLU A 414 27.68 -4.77 -8.47
N ASN A 415 27.52 -4.44 -7.18
CA ASN A 415 28.58 -4.63 -6.18
C ASN A 415 28.29 -5.75 -5.18
N LEU A 416 27.16 -6.45 -5.32
CA LEU A 416 26.79 -7.55 -4.42
C LEU A 416 27.76 -8.73 -4.60
N PRO A 417 28.40 -9.22 -3.53
CA PRO A 417 29.18 -10.45 -3.60
C PRO A 417 28.32 -11.64 -4.04
N ALA A 418 28.95 -12.66 -4.65
CA ALA A 418 28.25 -13.82 -5.18
C ALA A 418 27.41 -14.59 -4.13
N ASP A 419 27.83 -14.53 -2.86
CA ASP A 419 27.14 -15.12 -1.71
C ASP A 419 26.28 -14.11 -0.92
N GLY A 420 26.11 -12.89 -1.43
CA GLY A 420 25.35 -11.83 -0.77
C GLY A 420 23.83 -11.96 -0.94
N ARG A 421 23.34 -12.68 -1.96
CA ARG A 421 21.90 -12.89 -2.14
C ARG A 421 21.33 -13.71 -0.98
N HIS A 422 20.14 -13.35 -0.52
CA HIS A 422 19.48 -13.88 0.69
C HIS A 422 20.21 -13.60 2.01
N GLN A 423 21.32 -12.84 2.01
CA GLN A 423 22.12 -12.53 3.21
C GLN A 423 22.46 -11.03 3.30
N THR A 424 21.76 -10.19 2.53
CA THR A 424 22.00 -8.74 2.46
C THR A 424 20.70 -7.98 2.68
N ALA A 425 20.78 -6.90 3.45
CA ALA A 425 19.67 -5.98 3.67
C ALA A 425 20.13 -4.52 3.59
N SER A 426 19.20 -3.61 3.35
CA SER A 426 19.42 -2.18 3.31
C SER A 426 18.81 -1.51 4.54
N VAL A 427 19.54 -0.58 5.15
CA VAL A 427 19.12 0.28 6.27
C VAL A 427 19.55 1.73 6.03
N SER A 428 19.65 2.12 4.76
CA SER A 428 20.11 3.45 4.38
C SER A 428 19.15 4.53 4.85
N LYS A 429 19.65 5.52 5.60
CA LYS A 429 18.91 6.72 5.99
C LYS A 429 18.51 7.61 4.80
N ASN A 430 19.10 7.39 3.62
CA ASN A 430 18.74 8.11 2.39
C ASN A 430 17.48 7.55 1.71
N LEU A 431 17.02 6.38 2.15
CA LEU A 431 15.84 5.70 1.66
C LEU A 431 14.79 5.65 2.77
N SER A 432 13.52 5.70 2.39
CA SER A 432 12.42 5.44 3.31
C SER A 432 12.46 4.00 3.83
N PRO A 433 11.80 3.71 4.98
CA PRO A 433 11.69 2.35 5.49
C PRO A 433 11.09 1.37 4.46
N ALA A 434 10.09 1.81 3.67
CA ALA A 434 9.49 1.01 2.61
C ALA A 434 10.46 0.72 1.45
N GLU A 435 11.30 1.69 1.06
CA GLU A 435 12.33 1.50 0.03
C GLU A 435 13.44 0.55 0.49
N ASN A 436 13.91 0.69 1.73
CA ASN A 436 14.87 -0.24 2.34
C ASN A 436 14.31 -1.67 2.39
N PHE A 437 13.03 -1.81 2.76
CA PHE A 437 12.35 -3.09 2.73
C PHE A 437 12.24 -3.64 1.31
N ALA A 438 11.88 -2.81 0.34
CA ALA A 438 11.76 -3.19 -1.07
C ALA A 438 13.09 -3.70 -1.65
N LEU A 439 14.22 -3.01 -1.41
CA LEU A 439 15.54 -3.47 -1.86
C LEU A 439 15.92 -4.80 -1.21
N SER A 440 15.70 -4.93 0.10
CA SER A 440 16.06 -6.13 0.85
C SER A 440 15.25 -7.34 0.40
N LEU A 441 13.93 -7.19 0.24
CA LEU A 441 13.03 -8.28 -0.15
C LEU A 441 13.11 -8.60 -1.65
N GLY A 442 13.06 -7.59 -2.51
CA GLY A 442 12.99 -7.78 -3.97
C GLY A 442 14.35 -8.13 -4.56
N ASP A 443 15.30 -7.20 -4.50
CA ASP A 443 16.59 -7.31 -5.19
C ASP A 443 17.55 -8.26 -4.47
N MET A 444 17.66 -8.12 -3.15
CA MET A 444 18.55 -8.97 -2.35
C MET A 444 17.93 -10.33 -2.01
N GLN A 445 16.62 -10.50 -2.26
CA GLN A 445 15.85 -11.71 -1.98
C GLN A 445 15.95 -12.17 -0.52
N TYR A 446 16.18 -11.23 0.40
CA TYR A 446 16.22 -11.52 1.82
C TYR A 446 14.83 -11.93 2.32
N ASN A 447 14.78 -12.69 3.42
CA ASN A 447 13.51 -13.21 3.94
C ASN A 447 12.53 -12.05 4.23
N LYS A 448 11.25 -12.19 3.87
CA LYS A 448 10.21 -11.16 4.04
C LYS A 448 10.18 -10.56 5.45
N VAL A 449 10.05 -11.41 6.47
CA VAL A 449 9.91 -10.94 7.86
C VAL A 449 11.22 -10.37 8.35
N ALA A 450 12.35 -11.00 8.05
CA ALA A 450 13.66 -10.47 8.43
C ALA A 450 13.96 -9.11 7.77
N SER A 451 13.60 -8.95 6.49
CA SER A 451 13.70 -7.68 5.77
C SER A 451 12.83 -6.60 6.40
N ALA A 452 11.60 -6.96 6.79
CA ALA A 452 10.69 -6.04 7.46
C ALA A 452 11.23 -5.61 8.84
N VAL A 453 11.71 -6.54 9.66
CA VAL A 453 12.32 -6.23 10.97
C VAL A 453 13.54 -5.32 10.82
N VAL A 454 14.40 -5.58 9.82
CA VAL A 454 15.60 -4.77 9.57
C VAL A 454 15.26 -3.36 9.09
N ALA A 455 14.32 -3.23 8.15
CA ALA A 455 14.01 -1.95 7.52
C ALA A 455 12.98 -1.10 8.28
N LEU A 456 12.03 -1.73 8.97
CA LEU A 456 10.88 -1.08 9.62
C LEU A 456 11.02 -1.07 11.17
N GLY A 457 11.96 -1.84 11.73
CA GLY A 457 12.23 -1.93 13.16
C GLY A 457 11.52 -3.10 13.86
N ASP A 458 11.89 -3.35 15.12
CA ASP A 458 11.41 -4.51 15.89
C ASP A 458 9.92 -4.46 16.22
N ASN A 459 9.33 -3.25 16.30
CA ASN A 459 7.92 -3.05 16.61
C ASN A 459 6.97 -3.67 15.58
N ILE A 460 7.47 -4.08 14.40
CA ILE A 460 6.66 -4.78 13.41
C ILE A 460 6.31 -6.21 13.82
N VAL A 461 7.06 -6.77 14.77
CA VAL A 461 6.69 -7.99 15.48
C VAL A 461 6.28 -7.62 16.90
N ALA A 462 5.26 -8.29 17.42
CA ALA A 462 4.66 -7.92 18.70
C ALA A 462 5.61 -8.06 19.92
N ASP A 463 6.76 -8.72 19.75
CA ASP A 463 7.69 -9.06 20.82
C ASP A 463 9.15 -8.91 20.35
N PRO A 464 9.99 -8.12 21.06
CA PRO A 464 11.43 -8.00 20.78
C PRO A 464 12.19 -9.33 20.76
N GLN A 465 11.79 -10.32 21.57
CA GLN A 465 12.40 -11.64 21.57
C GLN A 465 12.13 -12.38 20.26
N ILE A 466 10.94 -12.18 19.66
CA ILE A 466 10.61 -12.72 18.33
C ILE A 466 11.52 -12.06 17.29
N ALA A 467 11.73 -10.75 17.36
CA ALA A 467 12.62 -10.04 16.46
C ALA A 467 14.07 -10.57 16.54
N ALA A 468 14.59 -10.76 17.76
CA ALA A 468 15.90 -11.36 17.99
C ALA A 468 16.00 -12.79 17.42
N ASN A 469 14.95 -13.60 17.60
CA ASN A 469 14.88 -14.95 17.03
C ASN A 469 14.83 -14.95 15.49
N ILE A 470 14.20 -13.95 14.88
CA ILE A 470 14.18 -13.80 13.41
C ILE A 470 15.58 -13.45 12.91
N ARG A 471 16.26 -12.48 13.55
CA ARG A 471 17.63 -12.08 13.21
C ARG A 471 18.62 -13.25 13.38
N SER A 472 18.47 -14.08 14.39
CA SER A 472 19.34 -15.25 14.60
C SER A 472 19.13 -16.35 13.56
N ARG A 473 17.90 -16.53 13.06
CA ARG A 473 17.57 -17.52 12.01
C ARG A 473 17.93 -17.04 10.60
N SER A 474 18.04 -15.73 10.41
CA SER A 474 18.40 -15.10 9.13
C SER A 474 19.60 -14.17 9.36
N PRO A 475 20.83 -14.68 9.55
CA PRO A 475 21.97 -13.81 9.77
C PRO A 475 22.31 -13.02 8.51
N LEU A 476 22.56 -11.72 8.69
CA LEU A 476 23.11 -10.87 7.63
C LEU A 476 24.60 -11.10 7.50
N ARG A 477 25.07 -11.17 6.25
CA ARG A 477 26.49 -11.18 5.91
C ARG A 477 26.94 -9.83 5.38
N TYR A 478 26.08 -9.15 4.63
CA TYR A 478 26.32 -7.80 4.14
C TYR A 478 25.14 -6.89 4.48
N ILE A 479 25.41 -5.60 4.53
CA ILE A 479 24.40 -4.60 4.85
C ILE A 479 24.77 -3.28 4.19
N ALA A 480 23.74 -2.61 3.68
CA ALA A 480 23.87 -1.35 2.97
C ALA A 480 23.41 -0.17 3.84
N PHE A 481 24.26 0.85 3.95
CA PHE A 481 24.01 2.05 4.75
C PHE A 481 24.13 3.33 3.93
N SER A 482 23.70 4.45 4.53
CA SER A 482 23.94 5.77 3.94
C SER A 482 25.40 6.20 4.14
N SER A 483 26.07 6.50 3.03
CA SER A 483 27.45 7.02 2.98
C SER A 483 27.71 8.28 3.82
N ARG A 484 26.67 9.08 4.10
CA ARG A 484 26.81 10.37 4.82
C ARG A 484 26.70 10.24 6.33
N SER A 485 26.23 9.09 6.82
CA SER A 485 25.86 8.91 8.23
C SER A 485 26.45 7.65 8.84
N THR A 486 27.51 7.10 8.24
CA THR A 486 28.19 5.91 8.76
C THR A 486 29.67 6.18 8.96
N PRO A 487 30.31 5.51 9.94
CA PRO A 487 31.76 5.49 10.06
C PRO A 487 32.41 5.12 8.73
N SER A 488 33.58 5.69 8.44
CA SER A 488 34.37 5.28 7.29
C SER A 488 34.79 3.82 7.45
N PHE A 489 34.15 2.90 6.72
CA PHE A 489 34.58 1.51 6.67
C PHE A 489 35.88 1.41 5.90
N THR A 490 36.86 0.71 6.46
CA THR A 490 38.10 0.34 5.78
C THR A 490 38.05 -1.11 5.33
N GLU A 491 38.96 -1.52 4.44
CA GLU A 491 39.14 -2.94 4.14
C GLU A 491 39.57 -3.70 5.41
N PRO A 492 39.07 -4.92 5.64
CA PRO A 492 38.26 -5.77 4.75
C PRO A 492 36.74 -5.61 4.90
N CYS A 493 36.28 -4.62 5.66
CA CYS A 493 34.87 -4.41 5.99
C CYS A 493 34.10 -3.70 4.86
N LEU A 494 34.77 -2.78 4.16
CA LEU A 494 34.22 -2.12 2.98
C LEU A 494 34.20 -3.10 1.81
N ILE A 495 33.03 -3.30 1.21
CA ILE A 495 32.87 -4.05 -0.05
C ILE A 495 32.84 -3.07 -1.22
N ALA A 496 32.00 -2.03 -1.12
CA ALA A 496 31.88 -0.99 -2.12
C ALA A 496 31.27 0.27 -1.51
N GLN A 497 31.51 1.42 -2.13
CA GLN A 497 30.86 2.69 -1.78
C GLN A 497 30.60 3.53 -3.02
N SER A 498 29.53 4.33 -2.98
CA SER A 498 29.18 5.26 -4.05
C SER A 498 28.54 6.51 -3.47
N GLU A 499 29.19 7.66 -3.68
CA GLU A 499 28.63 8.97 -3.31
C GLU A 499 27.37 9.29 -4.12
N ASN A 500 27.33 8.88 -5.39
CA ASN A 500 26.17 9.11 -6.26
C ASN A 500 24.96 8.30 -5.81
N ALA A 501 25.14 7.01 -5.47
CA ALA A 501 24.07 6.21 -4.88
C ALA A 501 23.81 6.61 -3.41
N GLY A 502 24.73 7.33 -2.80
CA GLY A 502 24.71 7.69 -1.38
C GLY A 502 24.82 6.47 -0.48
N LEU A 503 25.41 5.37 -0.96
CA LEU A 503 25.44 4.08 -0.25
C LEU A 503 26.85 3.58 0.03
N VAL A 504 26.96 2.82 1.12
CA VAL A 504 28.11 1.97 1.44
C VAL A 504 27.60 0.56 1.65
N LEU A 505 28.21 -0.41 0.97
CA LEU A 505 28.00 -1.84 1.18
C LEU A 505 29.16 -2.37 2.02
N ALA A 506 28.85 -2.93 3.18
CA ALA A 506 29.84 -3.44 4.12
C ALA A 506 29.47 -4.84 4.64
N ARG A 507 30.45 -5.54 5.21
CA ARG A 507 30.21 -6.79 5.95
C ARG A 507 29.45 -6.52 7.24
N ALA A 508 28.36 -7.24 7.49
CA ALA A 508 27.51 -7.06 8.68
C ALA A 508 28.24 -7.37 9.99
N GLU A 509 29.25 -8.24 9.98
CA GLU A 509 30.10 -8.49 11.16
C GLU A 509 30.92 -7.26 11.57
N CYS A 510 31.11 -6.30 10.66
CA CYS A 510 31.80 -5.04 10.92
C CYS A 510 30.87 -3.94 11.42
N THR A 511 29.56 -4.20 11.47
CA THR A 511 28.54 -3.20 11.82
C THR A 511 28.01 -3.40 13.23
N GLY A 512 28.35 -4.51 13.89
CA GLY A 512 28.32 -4.54 15.34
C GLY A 512 29.29 -3.50 15.85
N ASP A 513 28.88 -2.69 16.84
CA ASP A 513 29.72 -1.64 17.42
C ASP A 513 31.09 -2.18 17.81
N LYS A 514 32.07 -1.93 16.93
CA LYS A 514 33.49 -2.07 17.23
C LYS A 514 34.09 -0.72 17.59
N THR A 515 33.28 0.18 18.17
CA THR A 515 33.82 1.39 18.79
C THR A 515 34.61 0.93 20.01
N VAL A 516 35.91 0.79 19.78
CA VAL A 516 36.84 0.39 20.81
C VAL A 516 36.89 1.49 21.86
N TYR A 517 36.43 1.21 23.06
CA TYR A 517 36.51 2.08 24.21
C TYR A 517 37.92 2.01 24.81
N THR A 518 38.62 3.14 24.83
CA THR A 518 39.92 3.28 25.48
C THR A 518 39.74 3.53 26.97
N VAL A 519 40.27 2.64 27.80
CA VAL A 519 40.18 2.76 29.26
C VAL A 519 40.79 4.09 29.74
N GLY A 520 40.04 4.83 30.54
CA GLY A 520 40.38 6.16 31.06
C GLY A 520 39.72 7.32 30.32
N GLN A 521 39.16 7.10 29.13
CA GLN A 521 38.48 8.13 28.36
C GLN A 521 37.10 8.45 28.94
N TRP A 522 36.78 9.74 29.10
CA TRP A 522 35.41 10.19 29.38
C TRP A 522 34.56 10.11 28.11
N ILE A 523 33.43 9.42 28.20
CA ILE A 523 32.33 9.54 27.24
C ILE A 523 31.39 10.60 27.77
N THR A 524 31.19 11.66 26.98
CA THR A 524 30.39 12.84 27.31
C THR A 524 29.21 12.98 26.33
N VAL A 525 28.31 13.93 26.57
CA VAL A 525 27.09 14.12 25.76
C VAL A 525 27.33 14.20 24.24
N PRO A 526 28.36 14.88 23.72
CA PRO A 526 28.71 14.82 22.30
C PRO A 526 29.02 13.41 21.80
N ASP A 527 29.73 12.61 22.59
CA ASP A 527 30.10 11.22 22.28
C ASP A 527 28.89 10.25 22.35
N LEU A 528 27.84 10.66 23.06
CA LEU A 528 26.56 9.93 23.12
C LEU A 528 25.68 10.21 21.87
N ARG A 529 26.01 11.21 21.04
CA ARG A 529 25.07 11.85 20.10
C ARG A 529 25.18 11.49 18.62
N GLU A 530 26.12 10.66 18.18
CA GLU A 530 26.28 10.45 16.73
C GLU A 530 25.46 9.29 16.17
N ASP A 531 25.36 8.16 16.89
CA ASP A 531 24.50 7.01 16.54
C ASP A 531 24.68 5.86 17.56
N LYS A 532 24.83 6.26 18.83
CA LYS A 532 24.79 5.44 20.07
C LYS A 532 25.64 4.15 20.09
N PRO A 533 26.97 4.25 19.94
CA PRO A 533 27.85 3.08 19.97
C PRO A 533 27.94 2.37 21.34
N PHE A 534 27.59 3.07 22.43
CA PHE A 534 27.69 2.54 23.80
C PHE A 534 26.33 2.30 24.46
N LEU A 535 25.28 2.99 24.00
CA LEU A 535 23.94 2.92 24.58
C LEU A 535 23.15 1.84 23.85
N ARG A 536 22.84 0.72 24.53
CA ARG A 536 21.98 -0.35 24.01
C ARG A 536 20.50 -0.05 24.34
N ASP A 537 19.68 -1.09 24.49
CA ASP A 537 18.27 -0.94 24.83
C ASP A 537 18.08 -0.23 26.18
N GLY A 538 16.92 0.42 26.33
CA GLY A 538 16.52 1.09 27.57
C GLY A 538 17.00 2.53 27.74
N TRP A 539 17.55 3.18 26.70
CA TRP A 539 17.90 4.61 26.71
C TRP A 539 17.08 5.43 25.71
N SER A 540 16.47 6.52 26.16
CA SER A 540 15.75 7.49 25.33
C SER A 540 16.67 8.30 24.39
N SER A 541 16.11 9.16 23.54
CA SER A 541 16.89 10.09 22.70
C SER A 541 17.83 10.98 23.52
N VAL A 542 19.05 11.24 23.02
CA VAL A 542 20.05 12.02 23.77
C VAL A 542 19.69 13.51 23.73
N GLU A 543 19.59 14.11 24.91
CA GLU A 543 19.28 15.51 25.16
C GLU A 543 20.56 16.36 25.29
N SER A 544 20.42 17.69 25.35
CA SER A 544 21.58 18.59 25.32
C SER A 544 22.50 18.45 26.54
N TRP A 545 22.00 17.84 27.61
CA TRP A 545 22.72 17.63 28.87
C TRP A 545 23.10 16.16 29.12
N GLY A 546 22.54 15.20 28.38
CA GLY A 546 22.69 13.77 28.68
C GLY A 546 21.57 12.91 28.11
N VAL A 547 21.39 11.70 28.64
CA VAL A 547 20.39 10.74 28.17
C VAL A 547 19.62 10.13 29.33
N TRP A 548 18.30 10.06 29.22
CA TRP A 548 17.47 9.34 30.17
C TRP A 548 17.36 7.86 29.83
N SER A 549 17.34 7.01 30.86
CA SER A 549 16.74 5.67 30.75
C SER A 549 15.26 5.77 30.37
N ASP A 550 14.77 4.79 29.62
CA ASP A 550 13.38 4.66 29.19
C ASP A 550 12.93 3.21 29.36
N GLY A 551 12.45 2.88 30.56
CA GLY A 551 12.11 1.52 30.97
C GLY A 551 12.62 1.17 32.36
N ALA A 552 12.34 -0.06 32.79
CA ALA A 552 12.81 -0.59 34.07
C ALA A 552 14.27 -1.05 34.03
N GLU A 553 14.88 -1.13 32.84
CA GLU A 553 16.25 -1.57 32.62
C GLU A 553 16.91 -0.74 31.52
N ALA A 554 18.22 -0.58 31.58
CA ALA A 554 19.02 0.01 30.51
C ALA A 554 20.41 -0.63 30.46
N ARG A 555 21.03 -0.70 29.27
CA ARG A 555 22.31 -1.38 29.07
C ARG A 555 23.37 -0.52 28.39
N LEU A 556 24.60 -0.59 28.90
CA LEU A 556 25.80 -0.10 28.21
C LEU A 556 26.60 -1.28 27.66
N SER A 557 27.22 -1.11 26.50
CA SER A 557 28.07 -2.13 25.85
C SER A 557 29.33 -1.49 25.31
N PHE A 558 30.48 -2.09 25.60
CA PHE A 558 31.80 -1.61 25.19
C PHE A 558 32.58 -2.74 24.54
N LEU A 559 33.31 -2.43 23.47
CA LEU A 559 34.44 -3.25 23.02
C LEU A 559 35.72 -2.63 23.61
N LEU A 560 36.50 -3.36 24.39
CA LEU A 560 37.71 -2.80 25.04
C LEU A 560 38.95 -2.93 24.14
N ASP A 561 39.87 -1.96 24.19
CA ASP A 561 41.11 -1.94 23.39
C ASP A 561 42.17 -2.95 23.85
N MET A 562 41.98 -3.55 25.02
CA MET A 562 42.93 -4.48 25.61
C MET A 562 42.26 -5.43 26.60
N PRO A 563 42.77 -6.66 26.75
CA PRO A 563 42.39 -7.52 27.86
C PRO A 563 42.70 -6.79 29.17
N VAL A 564 41.69 -6.68 30.03
CA VAL A 564 41.84 -5.99 31.31
C VAL A 564 42.18 -7.01 32.40
N GLU A 565 43.45 -7.09 32.73
CA GLU A 565 43.91 -7.73 33.96
C GLU A 565 43.70 -6.80 35.17
N GLY A 566 43.25 -7.33 36.30
CA GLY A 566 43.04 -6.56 37.54
C GLY A 566 41.59 -6.15 37.79
N ARG A 567 41.37 -5.05 38.52
CA ARG A 567 40.04 -4.51 38.83
C ARG A 567 39.74 -3.31 37.93
N LEU A 568 38.49 -3.19 37.52
CA LEU A 568 37.98 -1.99 36.85
C LEU A 568 37.07 -1.23 37.79
N ARG A 569 37.03 0.08 37.58
CA ARG A 569 36.10 1.00 38.22
C ARG A 569 35.34 1.78 37.17
N LEU A 570 34.02 1.64 37.16
CA LEU A 570 33.13 2.52 36.43
C LEU A 570 32.93 3.78 37.25
N GLU A 571 33.26 4.94 36.69
CA GLU A 571 32.87 6.25 37.21
C GLU A 571 31.81 6.85 36.29
N MET A 572 30.70 7.32 36.86
CA MET A 572 29.57 7.85 36.12
C MET A 572 29.03 9.12 36.76
N ARG A 573 28.85 10.16 35.95
CA ARG A 573 28.08 11.35 36.32
C ARG A 573 26.64 11.10 35.91
N ALA A 574 25.79 10.91 36.89
CA ALA A 574 24.39 10.59 36.68
C ALA A 574 23.50 11.29 37.72
N HIS A 575 22.22 11.35 37.40
CA HIS A 575 21.18 11.75 38.33
C HIS A 575 19.95 10.87 38.19
N ALA A 576 19.08 10.83 39.20
CA ALA A 576 17.83 10.07 39.12
C ALA A 576 16.62 10.97 38.91
N PHE A 577 15.56 10.38 38.37
CA PHE A 577 14.24 10.99 38.38
C PHE A 577 13.61 10.78 39.77
N LEU A 578 13.48 11.87 40.53
CA LEU A 578 12.83 11.88 41.84
C LEU A 578 11.63 12.83 41.80
N ASN A 579 10.57 12.47 42.50
CA ASN A 579 9.36 13.30 42.61
C ASN A 579 8.73 13.12 44.00
N ALA A 580 7.54 13.73 44.23
CA ALA A 580 6.86 13.66 45.53
C ALA A 580 6.50 12.23 45.98
N GLN A 581 6.39 11.29 45.04
CA GLN A 581 6.05 9.87 45.29
C GLN A 581 7.31 8.98 45.26
N THR A 582 8.30 9.33 44.45
CA THR A 582 9.59 8.65 44.32
C THR A 582 10.68 9.47 44.98
N LEU A 583 10.81 9.34 46.31
CA LEU A 583 11.80 10.07 47.11
C LEU A 583 13.21 9.45 47.02
N ARG A 584 13.31 8.24 46.48
CA ARG A 584 14.57 7.50 46.28
C ARG A 584 14.50 6.67 45.00
N GLN A 585 15.65 6.51 44.35
CA GLN A 585 15.83 5.63 43.21
C GLN A 585 17.00 4.70 43.46
N ARG A 586 16.74 3.39 43.51
CA ARG A 586 17.78 2.36 43.48
C ARG A 586 18.15 2.06 42.03
N VAL A 587 19.43 1.81 41.82
CA VAL A 587 20.00 1.36 40.56
C VAL A 587 20.83 0.12 40.85
N GLN A 588 20.33 -1.06 40.49
CA GLN A 588 21.08 -2.31 40.62
C GLN A 588 21.96 -2.48 39.38
N ILE A 589 23.20 -2.87 39.58
CA ILE A 589 24.20 -2.92 38.52
C ILE A 589 24.74 -4.34 38.39
N ALA A 590 24.66 -4.88 37.19
CA ALA A 590 25.29 -6.14 36.82
C ALA A 590 26.30 -5.92 35.69
N VAL A 591 27.38 -6.68 35.70
CA VAL A 591 28.42 -6.67 34.66
C VAL A 591 28.48 -8.06 34.04
N ASN A 592 28.24 -8.16 32.73
CA ASN A 592 28.13 -9.42 31.98
C ASN A 592 27.25 -10.45 32.73
N GLY A 593 26.07 -10.00 33.18
CA GLY A 593 25.10 -10.82 33.90
C GLY A 593 25.42 -11.13 35.37
N ARG A 594 26.53 -10.62 35.94
CA ARG A 594 26.91 -10.82 37.35
C ARG A 594 26.65 -9.56 38.16
N ASP A 595 25.91 -9.67 39.25
CA ASP A 595 25.66 -8.53 40.14
C ASP A 595 26.95 -8.00 40.77
N VAL A 596 27.20 -6.69 40.62
CA VAL A 596 28.40 -6.02 41.14
C VAL A 596 28.09 -5.04 42.26
N GLY A 597 26.82 -4.62 42.39
CA GLY A 597 26.36 -3.77 43.49
C GLY A 597 25.17 -2.91 43.11
N GLN A 598 24.97 -1.83 43.87
CA GLN A 598 23.87 -0.91 43.65
C GLN A 598 24.27 0.53 43.99
N TRP A 599 23.63 1.49 43.31
CA TRP A 599 23.62 2.89 43.69
C TRP A 599 22.24 3.28 44.24
N VAL A 600 22.22 4.27 45.12
CA VAL A 600 20.99 4.88 45.63
C VAL A 600 21.07 6.39 45.40
N PHE A 601 20.02 6.94 44.80
CA PHE A 601 19.82 8.38 44.65
C PHE A 601 18.65 8.79 45.52
N ASP A 602 18.78 9.94 46.18
CA ASP A 602 17.74 10.58 46.98
C ASP A 602 17.89 12.11 46.89
N ASN A 603 17.01 12.86 47.55
CA ASN A 603 17.02 14.32 47.50
C ASN A 603 18.31 14.96 48.04
N ASN A 604 19.09 14.27 48.87
CA ASN A 604 20.34 14.79 49.42
C ASN A 604 21.52 14.55 48.47
N ALA A 605 21.43 13.55 47.58
CA ALA A 605 22.50 13.13 46.68
C ALA A 605 22.02 12.82 45.25
N ASN A 606 21.09 13.60 44.70
CA ASN A 606 20.44 13.26 43.42
C ASN A 606 21.36 13.43 42.19
N SER A 607 22.30 14.38 42.20
CA SER A 607 23.20 14.62 41.06
C SER A 607 24.64 14.59 41.54
N SER A 608 25.30 13.43 41.39
CA SER A 608 26.66 13.24 41.88
C SER A 608 27.37 12.13 41.12
N GLU A 609 28.69 12.16 41.19
CA GLU A 609 29.53 11.11 40.64
C GLU A 609 29.28 9.81 41.42
N ARG A 610 29.15 8.71 40.68
CA ARG A 610 28.93 7.38 41.19
C ARG A 610 30.03 6.48 40.72
N THR A 611 30.52 5.64 41.62
CA THR A 611 31.59 4.70 41.30
C THR A 611 31.18 3.29 41.70
N ILE A 612 31.64 2.31 40.92
CA ILE A 612 31.52 0.90 41.27
C ILE A 612 32.69 0.12 40.68
N SER A 613 33.33 -0.72 41.48
CA SER A 613 34.48 -1.52 41.06
C SER A 613 34.13 -2.99 40.94
N PHE A 614 34.61 -3.64 39.89
CA PHE A 614 34.38 -5.05 39.60
C PHE A 614 35.65 -5.75 39.08
N PRO A 615 35.79 -7.06 39.27
CA PRO A 615 36.92 -7.81 38.73
C PRO A 615 36.93 -7.79 37.19
N GLY A 616 38.09 -7.54 36.59
CA GLY A 616 38.29 -7.65 35.14
C GLY A 616 38.01 -9.06 34.62
N SER A 617 38.11 -10.09 35.48
CA SER A 617 37.72 -11.46 35.17
C SER A 617 36.22 -11.66 34.92
N TYR A 618 35.39 -10.63 35.09
CA TYR A 618 33.97 -10.68 34.69
C TYR A 618 33.80 -10.38 33.19
N ILE A 619 34.83 -9.83 32.54
CA ILE A 619 34.88 -9.61 31.10
C ILE A 619 35.21 -10.94 30.42
N SER A 620 34.35 -11.40 29.52
CA SER A 620 34.57 -12.61 28.72
C SER A 620 34.86 -12.19 27.27
N GLY A 621 36.11 -12.33 26.84
CA GLY A 621 36.58 -11.80 25.56
C GLY A 621 36.83 -10.29 25.63
N ASP A 622 36.42 -9.56 24.60
CA ASP A 622 36.70 -8.12 24.46
C ASP A 622 35.48 -7.23 24.74
N VAL A 623 34.33 -7.84 25.08
CA VAL A 623 33.05 -7.12 25.28
C VAL A 623 32.72 -6.99 26.77
N LEU A 624 32.41 -5.78 27.18
CA LEU A 624 31.92 -5.44 28.52
C LEU A 624 30.48 -4.92 28.41
N GLU A 625 29.54 -5.65 28.99
CA GLU A 625 28.15 -5.22 29.15
C GLU A 625 27.89 -4.82 30.60
N ILE A 626 27.20 -3.69 30.78
CA ILE A 626 26.78 -3.19 32.09
C ILE A 626 25.27 -2.97 32.05
N ASP A 627 24.54 -3.77 32.82
CA ASP A 627 23.09 -3.68 32.96
C ASP A 627 22.74 -2.85 34.20
N PHE A 628 21.81 -1.91 34.01
CA PHE A 628 21.23 -1.09 35.06
C PHE A 628 19.76 -1.46 35.22
N ARG A 629 19.33 -1.79 36.44
CA ARG A 629 17.94 -2.11 36.76
C ARG A 629 17.37 -1.09 37.74
N PHE A 630 16.18 -0.58 37.42
CA PHE A 630 15.55 0.57 38.06
C PHE A 630 14.24 0.16 38.76
N PRO A 631 14.29 -0.53 39.92
CA PRO A 631 13.08 -1.03 40.60
C PRO A 631 12.13 0.08 41.08
N ASP A 632 12.61 1.32 41.18
CA ASP A 632 11.82 2.47 41.65
C ASP A 632 11.49 3.47 40.51
N ALA A 633 11.74 3.11 39.24
CA ALA A 633 11.53 4.01 38.10
C ALA A 633 10.08 4.54 38.05
N ALA A 634 9.92 5.80 37.65
CA ALA A 634 8.64 6.49 37.68
C ALA A 634 8.43 7.38 36.44
N ARG A 635 7.16 7.69 36.16
CA ARG A 635 6.78 8.53 35.02
C ARG A 635 6.61 10.00 35.45
N PRO A 636 7.27 10.98 34.81
CA PRO A 636 6.96 12.39 34.99
C PRO A 636 5.62 12.72 34.34
N SER A 637 4.80 13.62 34.88
CA SER A 637 3.68 14.18 34.11
C SER A 637 4.13 15.45 33.38
N PRO A 638 3.91 15.61 32.06
CA PRO A 638 3.10 14.80 31.14
C PRO A 638 3.89 13.78 30.30
N ASP A 639 5.11 13.42 30.70
CA ASP A 639 6.01 12.54 29.95
C ASP A 639 5.62 11.05 30.11
N GLU A 640 5.41 10.34 28.99
CA GLU A 640 5.01 8.94 29.06
C GLU A 640 6.18 7.99 29.41
N ARG A 641 7.44 8.43 29.34
CA ARG A 641 8.62 7.59 29.59
C ARG A 641 8.71 7.12 31.04
N LEU A 642 9.16 5.88 31.24
CA LEU A 642 9.45 5.35 32.57
C LEU A 642 10.91 5.65 32.92
N LEU A 643 11.14 6.68 33.74
CA LEU A 643 12.49 7.21 33.99
C LEU A 643 13.07 6.65 35.30
N GLY A 644 14.31 6.15 35.24
CA GLY A 644 15.09 5.76 36.41
C GLY A 644 16.28 6.69 36.64
N MET A 645 17.30 6.55 35.79
CA MET A 645 18.56 7.31 35.85
C MET A 645 18.82 8.06 34.53
N GLY A 646 19.31 9.29 34.64
CA GLY A 646 19.85 10.12 33.56
C GLY A 646 21.37 10.14 33.62
N VAL A 647 22.02 9.84 32.50
CA VAL A 647 23.48 9.77 32.37
C VAL A 647 23.99 11.00 31.64
N VAL A 648 24.97 11.67 32.26
CA VAL A 648 25.64 12.87 31.70
C VAL A 648 26.96 12.49 31.06
N ALA A 649 27.76 11.68 31.75
CA ALA A 649 29.06 11.20 31.29
C ALA A 649 29.50 9.96 32.07
N PHE A 650 30.40 9.16 31.52
CA PHE A 650 31.02 8.04 32.25
C PHE A 650 32.43 7.74 31.73
N ARG A 651 33.20 7.00 32.52
CA ARG A 651 34.47 6.36 32.12
C ARG A 651 34.73 5.09 32.91
N LEU A 652 35.59 4.23 32.38
CA LEU A 652 36.18 3.10 33.10
C LEU A 652 37.64 3.43 33.42
N LEU A 653 38.08 3.05 34.62
CA LEU A 653 39.45 3.17 35.08
C LEU A 653 39.97 1.79 35.50
N LYS A 654 41.28 1.58 35.38
CA LYS A 654 41.96 0.50 36.09
C LYS A 654 42.22 0.97 37.52
N ASP A 655 41.86 0.13 38.49
CA ASP A 655 42.14 0.35 39.91
C ASP A 655 43.56 -0.10 40.29
#